data_AF-A0A1W9U3N9-F1
#
_entry.id   AF-A0A1W9U3N9-F1
#
_cell.length_a   1.000
_cell.length_b   1.000
_cell.length_c   1.000
_cell.angle_alpha   90.00
_cell.angle_beta   90.00
_cell.angle_gamma   90.00
#
_symmetry.space_group_name_H-M   'P 1'
#
loop_
_entity.id
_entity.type
_entity.pdbx_description
1 polymer ?
#
loop_
_entity_poly.entity_id
_entity_poly.type
_entity_poly.pdbx_seq_one_letter_code
_entity_poly.pdbx_strand_id
1 'polypeptide(L)'
;MEKEYQHLMQEPLKKARAIKKADIVIGIPFYNESETIGDVFKTAREGLETFYPEKKGVIICVGAQVGGKALDVINNISSKEISYNIEIISFLLKGKISGRGWAIRAIMEISNLLQADLAVFSADLTSFKEEGRIKGLSHEWVRLLLEPVKKDGFDFVFSRYNRHYFDSGITRLFVIPLISAIYGKRIAEPISGEFGISHRALFRYLQDPEVWLSETGYYGIDTFLATSAIINNFRMCEVNLGIKSHQASSGKIKLIFRGIAKGIFERILEDSDFWREKSGVLSYVDSYGFKKEDAPPSIDLSYKELVNEYRMGVNRFVYLYGDILPANICNDLLQLADCPREEFELSGRLWAKIVYQFLLSFSFGKELKREDIINGLLPIFLGRLGSFVRVLKQLQRKLEITAHNHSTPIIFNEAESLFSNEIELFLLEREDFIRDWNKKEKPLKPYLSKIGSWEFIPHVPLIVPQEIATKTGNLVRAQDIYKSLLDRYRTEFQQFISQRLRLKKDISSLTILKTVKDFMSNAERGFDKFLFPGNLYTVEGTEKVVSSIFRYFPPKKGFSLKEEMAYRMIRKNPPSNLITRLGFFDLPQLLRDYTPCDVLALASWSEEREYIEGIWDELRKTAIPSDFESSYIVPIVVSYSSFPALAEMKDQSALNRLTGRIVISNLPKAKGGEFPKIRYFTTIAKNIIEAERFGKIWEEFSKESDFGNRVINSLQGHWGRTPLSAHNIFENGNQRALVQRIIHMAERIKNEASEAGDIEKINLASRIEDLSSVYHLALTLPDNTFIPLSAWTWASYSFKGGREFPTPFSLHVERNWTSADFLLEYSKACGLADKPAVERKIIELMGEGRESEDLAHHLLGLEKEAERVLSDKLPILKEIPAGSLTRLTKGPIIEPIQDHWWESKFVFNCASVRIRDKIFILYRAVGHEPNVSYIGLAMSKDGVTIDERLDHPIFSPEEDYEGANFRDPASTKGCEDPRAALIGDRLYMLYTANSGSVSQIAMASIGIDDFISYNWNAWVRHGPTFPNFPNKDAILFSEKFSGKFVVFHRIYPDIWLSYLDNLDPPWPSQGQKIIITPRAGMVWDGVYIGAGAQPIKTSWGWLIIYHGVDYLRIYRLGLILVDLNDPGEVLYRSPNAILEPERDYEIGKGKGIYWVPQVVFTCGAVAASNKYTLDADDSILVYYGAADTVIGVAGARIGDLIPPEVRERIEASM
;
A
#
# COMPACT_ATOMS: atom_id res chain seq x y z
N MET A 1 -29.62 -13.84 12.25
CA MET A 1 -30.01 -14.68 11.09
C MET A 1 -29.15 -15.94 11.00
N GLU A 2 -27.82 -15.85 10.86
CA GLU A 2 -26.98 -17.08 10.77
C GLU A 2 -27.09 -18.02 11.98
N LYS A 3 -27.05 -17.51 13.22
CA LYS A 3 -27.26 -18.33 14.44
C LYS A 3 -28.64 -19.02 14.45
N GLU A 4 -29.67 -18.33 13.95
CA GLU A 4 -31.03 -18.85 13.86
C GLU A 4 -31.13 -19.96 12.81
N TYR A 5 -30.45 -19.79 11.67
CA TYR A 5 -30.34 -20.80 10.62
C TYR A 5 -29.64 -22.05 11.12
N GLN A 6 -28.49 -21.91 11.78
CA GLN A 6 -27.74 -23.02 12.36
C GLN A 6 -28.58 -23.80 13.38
N HIS A 7 -29.40 -23.11 14.19
CA HIS A 7 -30.30 -23.76 15.12
C HIS A 7 -31.41 -24.56 14.42
N LEU A 8 -32.06 -23.99 13.39
CA LEU A 8 -33.09 -24.70 12.62
C LEU A 8 -32.54 -25.89 11.84
N MET A 9 -31.27 -25.84 11.43
CA MET A 9 -30.61 -26.92 10.68
C MET A 9 -30.16 -28.10 11.54
N GLN A 10 -30.18 -28.01 12.88
CA GLN A 10 -29.71 -29.10 13.75
C GLN A 10 -30.42 -30.43 13.50
N GLU A 11 -31.75 -30.44 13.52
CA GLU A 11 -32.55 -31.66 13.32
C GLU A 11 -32.48 -32.20 11.86
N PRO A 12 -32.62 -31.35 10.81
CA PRO A 12 -32.39 -31.79 9.43
C PRO A 12 -31.00 -32.39 9.19
N LEU A 13 -29.93 -31.75 9.70
CA LEU A 13 -28.57 -32.27 9.56
C LEU A 13 -28.37 -33.57 10.35
N LYS A 14 -29.01 -33.71 11.50
CA LYS A 14 -29.01 -34.98 12.26
C LYS A 14 -29.66 -36.12 11.46
N LYS A 15 -30.80 -35.86 10.82
CA LYS A 15 -31.44 -36.83 9.90
C LYS A 15 -30.51 -37.18 8.74
N ALA A 16 -29.89 -36.19 8.10
CA ALA A 16 -28.94 -36.40 7.01
C ALA A 16 -27.72 -37.25 7.45
N ARG A 17 -27.16 -37.01 8.65
CA ARG A 17 -26.06 -37.84 9.19
C ARG A 17 -26.47 -39.30 9.39
N ALA A 18 -27.73 -39.57 9.73
CA ALA A 18 -28.24 -40.94 9.86
C ALA A 18 -28.28 -41.67 8.50
N ILE A 19 -28.55 -40.94 7.41
CA ILE A 19 -28.53 -41.47 6.03
C ILE A 19 -27.08 -41.80 5.57
N LYS A 20 -26.07 -41.19 6.19
CA LYS A 20 -24.62 -41.30 5.92
C LYS A 20 -24.20 -40.74 4.56
N LYS A 21 -24.61 -41.37 3.47
CA LYS A 21 -24.25 -41.01 2.09
C LYS A 21 -25.43 -41.28 1.16
N ALA A 22 -25.56 -40.48 0.11
CA ALA A 22 -26.52 -40.69 -0.97
C ALA A 22 -25.86 -40.43 -2.33
N ASP A 23 -26.39 -41.00 -3.41
CA ASP A 23 -25.91 -40.78 -4.76
C ASP A 23 -26.53 -39.52 -5.40
N ILE A 24 -27.80 -39.27 -5.08
CA ILE A 24 -28.65 -38.25 -5.71
C ILE A 24 -29.54 -37.59 -4.67
N VAL A 25 -29.66 -36.28 -4.73
CA VAL A 25 -30.65 -35.50 -3.99
C VAL A 25 -31.58 -34.78 -4.97
N ILE A 26 -32.88 -34.84 -4.70
CA ILE A 26 -33.87 -33.97 -5.32
C ILE A 26 -34.35 -32.94 -4.29
N GLY A 27 -34.07 -31.68 -4.54
CA GLY A 27 -34.48 -30.56 -3.70
C GLY A 27 -35.77 -29.89 -4.20
N ILE A 28 -36.72 -29.66 -3.30
CA ILE A 28 -37.99 -28.99 -3.59
C ILE A 28 -38.19 -27.84 -2.58
N PRO A 29 -37.74 -26.62 -2.88
CA PRO A 29 -38.08 -25.44 -2.09
C PRO A 29 -39.56 -25.07 -2.31
N PHE A 30 -40.28 -24.76 -1.23
CA PHE A 30 -41.71 -24.41 -1.29
C PHE A 30 -42.07 -23.24 -0.37
N TYR A 31 -43.15 -22.52 -0.72
CA TYR A 31 -43.72 -21.47 0.10
C TYR A 31 -45.01 -21.95 0.77
N ASN A 32 -46.04 -22.31 0.01
CA ASN A 32 -47.27 -22.94 0.50
C ASN A 32 -48.11 -23.56 -0.65
N GLU A 33 -47.46 -24.10 -1.66
CA GLU A 33 -48.06 -24.66 -2.89
C GLU A 33 -48.74 -26.02 -2.64
N SER A 34 -49.69 -26.08 -1.69
CA SER A 34 -50.32 -27.35 -1.27
C SER A 34 -51.09 -28.07 -2.37
N GLU A 35 -51.46 -27.37 -3.44
CA GLU A 35 -52.20 -27.93 -4.58
C GLU A 35 -51.29 -28.64 -5.59
N THR A 36 -50.03 -28.22 -5.73
CA THR A 36 -49.12 -28.72 -6.78
C THR A 36 -47.93 -29.51 -6.24
N ILE A 37 -47.47 -29.22 -5.02
CA ILE A 37 -46.26 -29.83 -4.44
C ILE A 37 -46.33 -31.36 -4.36
N GLY A 38 -47.53 -31.91 -4.15
CA GLY A 38 -47.74 -33.36 -4.09
C GLY A 38 -47.43 -34.04 -5.42
N ASP A 39 -47.76 -33.41 -6.54
CA ASP A 39 -47.49 -33.94 -7.87
C ASP A 39 -46.02 -33.78 -8.23
N VAL A 40 -45.39 -32.64 -7.89
CA VAL A 40 -43.93 -32.45 -8.01
C VAL A 40 -43.17 -33.54 -7.26
N PHE A 41 -43.56 -33.80 -6.01
CA PHE A 41 -42.97 -34.85 -5.19
C PHE A 41 -43.10 -36.24 -5.83
N LYS A 42 -44.31 -36.60 -6.31
CA LYS A 42 -44.55 -37.89 -6.97
C LYS A 42 -43.73 -38.04 -8.25
N THR A 43 -43.66 -37.00 -9.07
CA THR A 43 -42.88 -37.02 -10.31
C THR A 43 -41.38 -37.12 -10.04
N ALA A 44 -40.86 -36.43 -9.02
CA ALA A 44 -39.48 -36.57 -8.58
C ALA A 44 -39.17 -38.02 -8.15
N ARG A 45 -40.07 -38.62 -7.36
CA ARG A 45 -39.98 -40.03 -6.95
C ARG A 45 -39.99 -40.98 -8.15
N GLU A 46 -40.95 -40.85 -9.05
CA GLU A 46 -41.03 -41.65 -10.28
C GLU A 46 -39.76 -41.52 -11.12
N GLY A 47 -39.18 -40.33 -11.23
CA GLY A 47 -37.93 -40.12 -11.96
C GLY A 47 -36.74 -40.85 -11.33
N LEU A 48 -36.62 -40.82 -10.00
CA LEU A 48 -35.60 -41.60 -9.29
C LEU A 48 -35.80 -43.11 -9.48
N GLU A 49 -37.02 -43.60 -9.33
CA GLU A 49 -37.36 -45.03 -9.46
C GLU A 49 -37.16 -45.53 -10.90
N THR A 50 -37.48 -44.71 -11.90
CA THR A 50 -37.40 -45.09 -13.32
C THR A 50 -35.98 -45.05 -13.85
N PHE A 51 -35.23 -43.99 -13.55
CA PHE A 51 -33.91 -43.74 -14.18
C PHE A 51 -32.73 -44.11 -13.28
N TYR A 52 -32.95 -44.22 -11.97
CA TYR A 52 -31.89 -44.50 -10.99
C TYR A 52 -32.33 -45.53 -9.92
N PRO A 53 -32.93 -46.68 -10.29
CA PRO A 53 -33.48 -47.65 -9.31
C PRO A 53 -32.45 -48.22 -8.32
N GLU A 54 -31.19 -48.35 -8.77
CA GLU A 54 -30.07 -48.90 -8.00
C GLU A 54 -29.29 -47.84 -7.19
N LYS A 55 -29.70 -46.56 -7.26
CA LYS A 55 -29.02 -45.46 -6.59
C LYS A 55 -29.75 -45.06 -5.32
N LYS A 56 -28.99 -44.69 -4.29
CA LYS A 56 -29.58 -44.18 -3.05
C LYS A 56 -30.00 -42.73 -3.24
N GLY A 57 -31.30 -42.49 -3.29
CA GLY A 57 -31.90 -41.18 -3.50
C GLY A 57 -32.37 -40.53 -2.20
N VAL A 58 -32.34 -39.20 -2.13
CA VAL A 58 -32.96 -38.43 -1.04
C VAL A 58 -33.81 -37.31 -1.63
N ILE A 59 -35.08 -37.20 -1.20
CA ILE A 59 -35.92 -36.06 -1.54
C ILE A 59 -35.95 -35.09 -0.36
N ILE A 60 -35.52 -33.86 -0.58
CA ILE A 60 -35.46 -32.80 0.44
C ILE A 60 -36.48 -31.72 0.11
N CYS A 61 -37.48 -31.56 0.96
CA CYS A 61 -38.49 -30.51 0.82
C CYS A 61 -38.29 -29.44 1.91
N VAL A 62 -37.95 -28.21 1.54
CA VAL A 62 -37.72 -27.12 2.51
C VAL A 62 -38.71 -26.00 2.28
N GLY A 63 -39.53 -25.73 3.29
CA GLY A 63 -40.62 -24.77 3.21
C GLY A 63 -40.35 -23.44 3.88
N ALA A 64 -41.00 -22.38 3.40
CA ALA A 64 -41.13 -21.13 4.15
C ALA A 64 -42.05 -21.31 5.38
N GLN A 65 -42.04 -20.34 6.30
CA GLN A 65 -42.80 -20.40 7.55
C GLN A 65 -44.30 -20.64 7.35
N VAL A 66 -44.87 -20.16 6.24
CA VAL A 66 -46.28 -20.28 5.92
C VAL A 66 -46.65 -21.62 5.25
N GLY A 67 -45.69 -22.49 4.98
CA GLY A 67 -45.84 -23.72 4.20
C GLY A 67 -46.44 -24.91 4.93
N GLY A 68 -47.11 -24.71 6.07
CA GLY A 68 -47.62 -25.80 6.90
C GLY A 68 -48.50 -26.80 6.12
N LYS A 69 -49.45 -26.29 5.32
CA LYS A 69 -50.35 -27.14 4.52
C LYS A 69 -49.61 -27.97 3.47
N ALA A 70 -48.64 -27.37 2.78
CA ALA A 70 -47.80 -28.06 1.80
C ALA A 70 -46.93 -29.15 2.47
N LEU A 71 -46.39 -28.87 3.66
CA LEU A 71 -45.63 -29.85 4.45
C LEU A 71 -46.50 -31.04 4.87
N ASP A 72 -47.75 -30.80 5.29
CA ASP A 72 -48.69 -31.87 5.65
C ASP A 72 -48.99 -32.78 4.45
N VAL A 73 -49.13 -32.22 3.25
CA VAL A 73 -49.30 -33.00 2.00
C VAL A 73 -48.08 -33.91 1.77
N ILE A 74 -46.86 -33.39 1.90
CA ILE A 74 -45.63 -34.18 1.74
C ILE A 74 -45.57 -35.30 2.77
N ASN A 75 -45.82 -34.99 4.05
CA ASN A 75 -45.75 -35.97 5.13
C ASN A 75 -46.81 -37.09 4.96
N ASN A 76 -48.01 -36.75 4.50
CA ASN A 76 -49.06 -37.71 4.21
C ASN A 76 -48.73 -38.63 3.02
N ILE A 77 -48.08 -38.12 1.97
CA ILE A 77 -47.63 -38.93 0.83
C ILE A 77 -46.48 -39.84 1.25
N SER A 78 -45.51 -39.31 2.00
CA SER A 78 -44.34 -40.05 2.47
C SER A 78 -44.68 -41.23 3.39
N SER A 79 -45.78 -41.17 4.14
CA SER A 79 -46.13 -42.23 5.10
C SER A 79 -46.80 -43.46 4.48
N LYS A 80 -47.15 -43.43 3.18
CA LYS A 80 -47.99 -44.48 2.55
C LYS A 80 -47.28 -45.33 1.49
N GLU A 81 -46.36 -44.76 0.71
CA GLU A 81 -45.73 -45.45 -0.42
C GLU A 81 -44.32 -44.86 -0.71
N ILE A 82 -43.26 -45.49 -0.20
CA ILE A 82 -41.87 -45.13 -0.54
C ILE A 82 -41.07 -46.40 -0.85
N SER A 83 -40.34 -46.40 -1.97
CA SER A 83 -39.36 -47.43 -2.32
C SER A 83 -38.19 -47.48 -1.33
N TYR A 84 -37.68 -48.68 -1.02
CA TYR A 84 -36.64 -48.90 0.00
C TYR A 84 -35.31 -48.12 -0.20
N ASN A 85 -35.07 -47.58 -1.41
CA ASN A 85 -33.86 -46.83 -1.77
C ASN A 85 -34.00 -45.29 -1.70
N ILE A 86 -35.17 -44.77 -1.29
CA ILE A 86 -35.44 -43.32 -1.23
C ILE A 86 -35.71 -42.88 0.21
N GLU A 87 -34.94 -41.91 0.69
CA GLU A 87 -35.13 -41.26 1.99
C GLU A 87 -35.75 -39.87 1.81
N ILE A 88 -36.43 -39.35 2.85
CA ILE A 88 -37.09 -38.04 2.79
C ILE A 88 -36.70 -37.16 3.98
N ILE A 89 -36.37 -35.91 3.69
CA ILE A 89 -36.17 -34.87 4.69
C ILE A 89 -37.07 -33.69 4.36
N SER A 90 -38.07 -33.43 5.22
CA SER A 90 -39.00 -32.31 5.07
C SER A 90 -39.04 -31.46 6.34
N PHE A 91 -39.00 -30.12 6.20
CA PHE A 91 -39.10 -29.17 7.31
C PHE A 91 -39.40 -27.74 6.84
N LEU A 92 -39.72 -26.84 7.79
CA LEU A 92 -39.93 -25.42 7.53
C LEU A 92 -38.83 -24.56 8.15
N LEU A 93 -38.41 -23.53 7.41
CA LEU A 93 -37.65 -22.41 7.92
C LEU A 93 -38.58 -21.38 8.57
N LYS A 94 -38.08 -20.61 9.55
CA LYS A 94 -38.86 -19.64 10.34
C LYS A 94 -38.21 -18.27 10.35
N GLY A 95 -38.98 -17.23 10.65
CA GLY A 95 -38.45 -15.88 10.84
C GLY A 95 -37.91 -15.26 9.56
N LYS A 96 -36.83 -14.48 9.67
CA LYS A 96 -36.23 -13.76 8.53
C LYS A 96 -35.48 -14.67 7.54
N ILE A 97 -35.28 -15.95 7.86
CA ILE A 97 -34.57 -16.93 7.03
C ILE A 97 -35.53 -17.85 6.26
N SER A 98 -36.75 -17.39 5.96
CA SER A 98 -37.77 -18.18 5.23
C SER A 98 -37.80 -17.93 3.71
N GLY A 99 -36.77 -17.29 3.15
CA GLY A 99 -36.68 -16.99 1.71
C GLY A 99 -36.35 -18.20 0.85
N ARG A 100 -36.58 -18.11 -0.47
CA ARG A 100 -36.27 -19.17 -1.44
C ARG A 100 -34.77 -19.51 -1.45
N GLY A 101 -33.91 -18.50 -1.40
CA GLY A 101 -32.47 -18.69 -1.31
C GLY A 101 -32.04 -19.44 -0.04
N TRP A 102 -32.64 -19.14 1.12
CA TRP A 102 -32.40 -19.90 2.35
C TRP A 102 -32.84 -21.36 2.26
N ALA A 103 -33.97 -21.64 1.62
CA ALA A 103 -34.43 -23.01 1.38
C ALA A 103 -33.45 -23.77 0.46
N ILE A 104 -32.96 -23.13 -0.61
CA ILE A 104 -31.95 -23.69 -1.51
C ILE A 104 -30.62 -23.91 -0.78
N ARG A 105 -30.17 -22.97 0.07
CA ARG A 105 -28.98 -23.12 0.92
C ARG A 105 -29.08 -24.37 1.78
N ALA A 106 -30.21 -24.56 2.47
CA ALA A 106 -30.44 -25.72 3.32
C ALA A 106 -30.40 -27.04 2.53
N ILE A 107 -31.00 -27.07 1.35
CA ILE A 107 -30.93 -28.20 0.43
C ILE A 107 -29.47 -28.48 0.04
N MET A 108 -28.72 -27.45 -0.38
CA MET A 108 -27.32 -27.58 -0.80
C MET A 108 -26.42 -28.06 0.35
N GLU A 109 -26.62 -27.56 1.57
CA GLU A 109 -25.85 -27.95 2.74
C GLU A 109 -26.06 -29.42 3.13
N ILE A 110 -27.31 -29.89 3.08
CA ILE A 110 -27.63 -31.30 3.31
C ILE A 110 -27.06 -32.16 2.17
N SER A 111 -27.21 -31.74 0.91
CA SER A 111 -26.63 -32.45 -0.23
C SER A 111 -25.11 -32.56 -0.16
N ASN A 112 -24.44 -31.49 0.26
CA ASN A 112 -22.99 -31.46 0.43
C ASN A 112 -22.54 -32.43 1.52
N LEU A 113 -23.27 -32.47 2.65
CA LEU A 113 -23.02 -33.43 3.73
C LEU A 113 -23.18 -34.89 3.24
N LEU A 114 -24.18 -35.14 2.40
CA LEU A 114 -24.46 -36.47 1.83
C LEU A 114 -23.53 -36.84 0.67
N GLN A 115 -22.70 -35.91 0.17
CA GLN A 115 -21.88 -36.03 -1.03
C GLN A 115 -22.68 -36.44 -2.28
N ALA A 116 -23.88 -35.89 -2.42
CA ALA A 116 -24.84 -36.28 -3.46
C ALA A 116 -24.97 -35.21 -4.55
N ASP A 117 -25.13 -35.66 -5.81
CA ASP A 117 -25.45 -34.75 -6.91
C ASP A 117 -26.89 -34.23 -6.73
N LEU A 118 -27.09 -32.93 -6.93
CA LEU A 118 -28.33 -32.25 -6.60
C LEU A 118 -29.09 -31.86 -7.88
N ALA A 119 -30.39 -32.15 -7.94
CA ALA A 119 -31.31 -31.48 -8.86
C ALA A 119 -32.41 -30.75 -8.07
N VAL A 120 -32.76 -29.53 -8.47
CA VAL A 120 -33.76 -28.69 -7.79
C VAL A 120 -34.98 -28.48 -8.67
N PHE A 121 -36.17 -28.59 -8.07
CA PHE A 121 -37.47 -28.40 -8.72
C PHE A 121 -38.34 -27.40 -7.95
N SER A 122 -38.98 -26.46 -8.64
CA SER A 122 -39.96 -25.57 -8.00
C SER A 122 -41.25 -26.33 -7.64
N ALA A 123 -41.87 -25.95 -6.52
CA ALA A 123 -43.09 -26.61 -6.01
C ALA A 123 -44.37 -26.25 -6.78
N ASP A 124 -44.35 -25.22 -7.63
CA ASP A 124 -45.48 -24.70 -8.40
C ASP A 124 -45.59 -25.28 -9.82
N LEU A 125 -44.75 -26.27 -10.16
CA LEU A 125 -44.74 -26.91 -11.47
C LEU A 125 -46.02 -27.75 -11.68
N THR A 126 -46.58 -27.67 -12.88
CA THR A 126 -47.76 -28.44 -13.30
C THR A 126 -47.49 -29.19 -14.60
N SER A 127 -48.32 -30.20 -14.88
CA SER A 127 -48.36 -30.90 -16.16
C SER A 127 -49.77 -30.92 -16.71
N PHE A 128 -49.91 -30.96 -18.03
CA PHE A 128 -51.18 -31.09 -18.71
C PHE A 128 -51.05 -32.07 -19.88
N LYS A 129 -52.16 -32.70 -20.26
CA LYS A 129 -52.22 -33.63 -21.40
C LYS A 129 -52.73 -32.92 -22.63
N GLU A 130 -51.96 -32.96 -23.71
CA GLU A 130 -52.35 -32.44 -25.03
C GLU A 130 -51.96 -33.49 -26.09
N GLU A 131 -52.91 -33.86 -26.95
CA GLU A 131 -52.72 -34.89 -27.99
C GLU A 131 -52.15 -36.24 -27.47
N GLY A 132 -52.53 -36.64 -26.25
CA GLY A 132 -52.08 -37.88 -25.62
C GLY A 132 -50.65 -37.84 -25.06
N ARG A 133 -49.94 -36.72 -25.16
CA ARG A 133 -48.62 -36.51 -24.56
C ARG A 133 -48.72 -35.63 -23.31
N ILE A 134 -47.90 -35.93 -22.30
CA ILE A 134 -47.76 -35.07 -21.11
C ILE A 134 -46.82 -33.93 -21.48
N LYS A 135 -47.31 -32.68 -21.41
CA LYS A 135 -46.51 -31.47 -21.53
C LYS A 135 -46.35 -30.84 -20.15
N GLY A 136 -45.21 -30.18 -19.92
CA GLY A 136 -44.85 -29.63 -18.60
C GLY A 136 -44.04 -30.62 -17.75
N LEU A 137 -44.28 -30.60 -16.43
CA LEU A 137 -43.57 -31.42 -15.46
C LEU A 137 -43.60 -32.91 -15.84
N SER A 138 -42.41 -33.52 -15.94
CA SER A 138 -42.23 -34.93 -16.31
C SER A 138 -41.10 -35.56 -15.52
N HIS A 139 -41.22 -36.85 -15.21
CA HIS A 139 -40.18 -37.62 -14.53
C HIS A 139 -38.85 -37.62 -15.32
N GLU A 140 -38.90 -37.37 -16.64
CA GLU A 140 -37.71 -37.30 -17.51
C GLU A 140 -36.80 -36.13 -17.14
N TRP A 141 -37.34 -35.05 -16.56
CA TRP A 141 -36.55 -33.89 -16.14
C TRP A 141 -35.50 -34.27 -15.09
N VAL A 142 -35.79 -35.27 -14.24
CA VAL A 142 -34.82 -35.81 -13.27
C VAL A 142 -33.58 -36.34 -13.99
N ARG A 143 -33.78 -37.14 -15.06
CA ARG A 143 -32.69 -37.65 -15.89
C ARG A 143 -31.95 -36.51 -16.61
N LEU A 144 -32.68 -35.57 -17.21
CA LEU A 144 -32.08 -34.47 -17.99
C LEU A 144 -31.19 -33.56 -17.13
N LEU A 145 -31.58 -33.28 -15.88
CA LEU A 145 -30.77 -32.43 -14.99
C LEU A 145 -29.57 -33.17 -14.38
N LEU A 146 -29.64 -34.50 -14.21
CA LEU A 146 -28.62 -35.29 -13.52
C LEU A 146 -27.65 -36.01 -14.47
N GLU A 147 -28.06 -36.46 -15.66
CA GLU A 147 -27.16 -37.16 -16.59
C GLU A 147 -25.94 -36.33 -17.03
N PRO A 148 -26.05 -35.02 -17.35
CA PRO A 148 -24.86 -34.23 -17.73
C PRO A 148 -23.83 -34.19 -16.59
N VAL A 149 -24.29 -34.12 -15.35
CA VAL A 149 -23.43 -34.15 -14.16
C VAL A 149 -22.77 -35.52 -14.01
N LYS A 150 -23.56 -36.58 -14.07
CA LYS A 150 -23.11 -37.94 -13.73
C LYS A 150 -22.29 -38.61 -14.82
N LYS A 151 -22.61 -38.40 -16.11
CA LYS A 151 -21.96 -39.05 -17.24
C LYS A 151 -20.84 -38.21 -17.85
N ASP A 152 -21.07 -36.90 -17.98
CA ASP A 152 -20.21 -36.02 -18.78
C ASP A 152 -19.40 -35.01 -17.93
N GLY A 153 -19.58 -35.06 -16.61
CA GLY A 153 -18.79 -34.31 -15.64
C GLY A 153 -19.03 -32.81 -15.68
N PHE A 154 -20.25 -32.37 -16.00
CA PHE A 154 -20.66 -30.98 -15.83
C PHE A 154 -20.83 -30.65 -14.33
N ASP A 155 -20.49 -29.43 -13.95
CA ASP A 155 -20.57 -28.94 -12.58
C ASP A 155 -21.92 -28.27 -12.29
N PHE A 156 -22.50 -27.61 -13.29
CA PHE A 156 -23.79 -26.94 -13.18
C PHE A 156 -24.61 -27.11 -14.47
N VAL A 157 -25.89 -27.43 -14.33
CA VAL A 157 -26.83 -27.66 -15.42
C VAL A 157 -27.97 -26.67 -15.32
N PHE A 158 -28.06 -25.75 -16.27
CA PHE A 158 -29.18 -24.81 -16.40
C PHE A 158 -30.36 -25.47 -17.12
N SER A 159 -31.57 -25.23 -16.64
CA SER A 159 -32.76 -25.55 -17.42
C SER A 159 -33.07 -24.45 -18.44
N ARG A 160 -33.50 -24.87 -19.63
CA ARG A 160 -33.98 -24.01 -20.71
C ARG A 160 -35.40 -24.40 -21.07
N TYR A 161 -36.28 -23.42 -21.22
CA TYR A 161 -37.67 -23.65 -21.57
C TYR A 161 -38.04 -23.03 -22.92
N ASN A 162 -39.06 -23.60 -23.54
CA ASN A 162 -39.82 -22.97 -24.61
C ASN A 162 -40.85 -22.06 -23.93
N ARG A 163 -40.61 -20.75 -23.95
CA ARG A 163 -41.49 -19.74 -23.33
C ARG A 163 -42.10 -18.83 -24.37
N HIS A 164 -43.29 -18.32 -24.07
CA HIS A 164 -43.84 -17.20 -24.82
C HIS A 164 -42.95 -15.96 -24.59
N TYR A 165 -42.73 -15.16 -25.63
CA TYR A 165 -41.84 -13.99 -25.57
C TYR A 165 -42.31 -12.91 -24.57
N PHE A 166 -43.57 -12.94 -24.11
CA PHE A 166 -44.06 -12.07 -23.02
C PHE A 166 -43.87 -12.65 -21.60
N ASP A 167 -43.48 -13.91 -21.45
CA ASP A 167 -43.28 -14.55 -20.14
C ASP A 167 -41.91 -14.23 -19.51
N SER A 168 -40.95 -13.79 -20.33
CA SER A 168 -39.53 -13.77 -19.95
C SER A 168 -38.89 -12.37 -19.95
N GLY A 169 -39.70 -11.33 -19.77
CA GLY A 169 -39.25 -9.93 -19.83
C GLY A 169 -38.08 -9.59 -18.90
N ILE A 170 -38.14 -10.00 -17.62
CA ILE A 170 -37.05 -9.76 -16.65
C ILE A 170 -35.78 -10.49 -17.10
N THR A 171 -35.91 -11.77 -17.48
CA THR A 171 -34.79 -12.60 -17.92
C THR A 171 -34.12 -12.03 -19.17
N ARG A 172 -34.91 -11.73 -20.21
CA ARG A 172 -34.42 -11.45 -21.56
C ARG A 172 -34.04 -9.98 -21.80
N LEU A 173 -34.71 -9.03 -21.12
CA LEU A 173 -34.46 -7.59 -21.31
C LEU A 173 -33.52 -7.00 -20.25
N PHE A 174 -33.23 -7.72 -19.17
CA PHE A 174 -32.43 -7.19 -18.06
C PHE A 174 -31.32 -8.16 -17.62
N VAL A 175 -31.65 -9.38 -17.18
CA VAL A 175 -30.66 -10.29 -16.59
C VAL A 175 -29.65 -10.82 -17.63
N ILE A 176 -30.12 -11.37 -18.75
CA ILE A 176 -29.23 -11.93 -19.79
C ILE A 176 -28.32 -10.86 -20.40
N PRO A 177 -28.82 -9.67 -20.82
CA PRO A 177 -27.96 -8.60 -21.33
C PRO A 177 -26.88 -8.20 -20.32
N LEU A 178 -27.24 -8.04 -19.04
CA LEU A 178 -26.31 -7.60 -18.00
C LEU A 178 -25.25 -8.67 -17.67
N ILE A 179 -25.64 -9.95 -17.51
CA ILE A 179 -24.68 -11.05 -17.30
C ILE A 179 -23.76 -11.19 -18.51
N SER A 180 -24.30 -11.13 -19.73
CA SER A 180 -23.53 -11.26 -20.97
C SER A 180 -22.50 -10.15 -21.11
N ALA A 181 -22.90 -8.90 -20.82
CA ALA A 181 -22.01 -7.75 -20.94
C ALA A 181 -20.96 -7.69 -19.82
N ILE A 182 -21.33 -7.95 -18.57
CA ILE A 182 -20.40 -7.85 -17.44
C ILE A 182 -19.48 -9.08 -17.37
N TYR A 183 -20.04 -10.30 -17.41
CA TYR A 183 -19.28 -11.53 -17.16
C TYR A 183 -18.81 -12.25 -18.44
N GLY A 184 -19.22 -11.80 -19.63
CA GLY A 184 -18.76 -12.35 -20.92
C GLY A 184 -19.34 -13.74 -21.24
N LYS A 185 -20.47 -14.10 -20.63
CA LYS A 185 -21.12 -15.41 -20.78
C LYS A 185 -22.61 -15.25 -21.08
N ARG A 186 -23.08 -15.83 -22.19
CA ARG A 186 -24.50 -15.90 -22.54
C ARG A 186 -25.09 -17.20 -22.00
N ILE A 187 -26.07 -17.07 -21.12
CA ILE A 187 -26.89 -18.15 -20.55
C ILE A 187 -28.34 -17.92 -21.01
N ALA A 188 -29.02 -18.96 -21.50
CA ALA A 188 -30.35 -18.85 -22.09
C ALA A 188 -31.45 -18.57 -21.06
N GLU A 189 -31.35 -19.11 -19.85
CA GLU A 189 -32.25 -18.82 -18.72
C GLU A 189 -31.49 -18.85 -17.38
N PRO A 190 -30.78 -17.76 -17.01
CA PRO A 190 -30.04 -17.70 -15.75
C PRO A 190 -30.93 -17.67 -14.49
N ILE A 191 -32.25 -17.46 -14.64
CA ILE A 191 -33.24 -17.42 -13.55
C ILE A 191 -34.37 -18.45 -13.75
N SER A 192 -34.02 -19.63 -14.25
CA SER A 192 -34.99 -20.67 -14.65
C SER A 192 -35.71 -21.32 -13.45
N GLY A 193 -34.98 -21.51 -12.36
CA GLY A 193 -35.43 -22.05 -11.08
C GLY A 193 -35.32 -23.57 -10.92
N GLU A 194 -35.07 -24.28 -12.01
CA GLU A 194 -34.72 -25.71 -12.04
C GLU A 194 -33.29 -25.86 -12.53
N PHE A 195 -32.48 -26.65 -11.84
CA PHE A 195 -31.08 -26.82 -12.18
C PHE A 195 -30.49 -28.10 -11.58
N GLY A 196 -29.34 -28.51 -12.11
CA GLY A 196 -28.51 -29.59 -11.58
C GLY A 196 -27.17 -29.05 -11.08
N ILE A 197 -26.65 -29.57 -9.98
CA ILE A 197 -25.33 -29.23 -9.43
C ILE A 197 -24.59 -30.52 -9.05
N SER A 198 -23.33 -30.61 -9.45
CA SER A 198 -22.45 -31.69 -9.01
C SER A 198 -22.12 -31.58 -7.53
N HIS A 199 -22.00 -32.71 -6.83
CA HIS A 199 -21.61 -32.69 -5.41
C HIS A 199 -20.26 -31.98 -5.17
N ARG A 200 -19.34 -32.02 -6.15
CA ARG A 200 -18.05 -31.31 -6.10
C ARG A 200 -18.18 -29.79 -6.19
N ALA A 201 -19.26 -29.26 -6.77
CA ALA A 201 -19.47 -27.82 -6.89
C ALA A 201 -20.21 -27.24 -5.67
N LEU A 202 -20.98 -28.05 -4.94
CA LEU A 202 -21.78 -27.59 -3.80
C LEU A 202 -20.97 -26.86 -2.73
N PHE A 203 -19.80 -27.38 -2.35
CA PHE A 203 -18.99 -26.76 -1.30
C PHE A 203 -18.54 -25.34 -1.67
N ARG A 204 -18.34 -25.04 -2.96
CA ARG A 204 -17.90 -23.73 -3.45
C ARG A 204 -18.96 -22.66 -3.23
N TYR A 205 -20.23 -22.99 -3.49
CA TYR A 205 -21.34 -22.09 -3.22
C TYR A 205 -21.58 -21.85 -1.72
N LEU A 206 -21.13 -22.76 -0.85
CA LEU A 206 -21.36 -22.72 0.60
C LEU A 206 -20.17 -22.15 1.40
N GLN A 207 -19.07 -21.71 0.74
CA GLN A 207 -17.86 -21.25 1.45
C GLN A 207 -18.07 -19.95 2.22
N ASP A 208 -18.94 -19.08 1.72
CA ASP A 208 -19.22 -17.77 2.30
C ASP A 208 -20.64 -17.71 2.88
N PRO A 209 -20.79 -17.77 4.22
CA PRO A 209 -22.09 -17.64 4.88
C PRO A 209 -22.72 -16.25 4.76
N GLU A 210 -21.93 -15.19 4.53
CA GLU A 210 -22.41 -13.80 4.55
C GLU A 210 -23.24 -13.47 3.31
N VAL A 211 -22.90 -14.07 2.16
CA VAL A 211 -23.65 -13.88 0.92
C VAL A 211 -25.14 -14.18 1.11
N TRP A 212 -25.51 -15.14 1.95
CA TRP A 212 -26.91 -15.51 2.20
C TRP A 212 -27.70 -14.48 3.02
N LEU A 213 -27.01 -13.54 3.68
CA LEU A 213 -27.64 -12.41 4.40
C LEU A 213 -28.13 -11.32 3.44
N SER A 214 -27.64 -11.32 2.20
CA SER A 214 -28.04 -10.42 1.11
C SER A 214 -29.35 -10.85 0.43
N GLU A 215 -29.67 -10.23 -0.70
CA GLU A 215 -30.81 -10.64 -1.53
C GLU A 215 -30.67 -12.08 -2.08
N THR A 216 -29.46 -12.66 -2.03
CA THR A 216 -29.20 -14.08 -2.34
C THR A 216 -30.02 -15.03 -1.49
N GLY A 217 -30.31 -14.70 -0.22
CA GLY A 217 -31.20 -15.49 0.64
C GLY A 217 -32.67 -15.51 0.18
N TYR A 218 -33.04 -14.65 -0.78
CA TYR A 218 -34.41 -14.42 -1.24
C TYR A 218 -34.55 -14.69 -2.74
N TYR A 219 -34.84 -13.68 -3.56
CA TYR A 219 -35.03 -13.82 -5.01
C TYR A 219 -33.73 -13.69 -5.83
N GLY A 220 -32.63 -13.24 -5.22
CA GLY A 220 -31.32 -13.11 -5.87
C GLY A 220 -30.55 -14.44 -6.04
N ILE A 221 -31.09 -15.55 -5.54
CA ILE A 221 -30.41 -16.84 -5.53
C ILE A 221 -30.01 -17.34 -6.91
N ASP A 222 -30.90 -17.25 -7.91
CA ASP A 222 -30.59 -17.80 -9.23
C ASP A 222 -29.49 -16.99 -9.94
N THR A 223 -29.47 -15.66 -9.74
CA THR A 223 -28.37 -14.80 -10.24
C THR A 223 -27.05 -15.10 -9.55
N PHE A 224 -27.05 -15.34 -8.23
CA PHE A 224 -25.86 -15.76 -7.50
C PHE A 224 -25.31 -17.10 -8.02
N LEU A 225 -26.18 -18.09 -8.24
CA LEU A 225 -25.77 -19.39 -8.77
C LEU A 225 -25.14 -19.22 -10.17
N ALA A 226 -25.78 -18.44 -11.04
CA ALA A 226 -25.29 -18.21 -12.40
C ALA A 226 -23.93 -17.49 -12.42
N THR A 227 -23.77 -16.38 -11.70
CA THR A 227 -22.51 -15.62 -11.70
C THR A 227 -21.39 -16.37 -10.99
N SER A 228 -21.68 -17.05 -9.89
CA SER A 228 -20.70 -17.86 -9.16
C SER A 228 -20.20 -19.05 -9.98
N ALA A 229 -21.06 -19.68 -10.80
CA ALA A 229 -20.63 -20.72 -11.74
C ALA A 229 -19.60 -20.18 -12.75
N ILE A 230 -19.81 -18.96 -13.25
CA ILE A 230 -18.90 -18.29 -14.19
C ILE A 230 -17.57 -17.96 -13.51
N ILE A 231 -17.60 -17.37 -12.31
CA ILE A 231 -16.40 -16.93 -11.58
C ILE A 231 -15.53 -18.12 -11.18
N ASN A 232 -16.16 -19.21 -10.72
CA ASN A 232 -15.45 -20.44 -10.36
C ASN A 232 -15.06 -21.29 -11.58
N ASN A 233 -15.31 -20.81 -12.80
CA ASN A 233 -14.99 -21.48 -14.05
C ASN A 233 -15.54 -22.91 -14.15
N PHE A 234 -16.78 -23.09 -13.72
CA PHE A 234 -17.47 -24.38 -13.76
C PHE A 234 -17.75 -24.84 -15.18
N ARG A 235 -17.73 -26.16 -15.41
CA ARG A 235 -18.27 -26.72 -16.65
C ARG A 235 -19.79 -26.64 -16.59
N MET A 236 -20.37 -25.82 -17.47
CA MET A 236 -21.81 -25.54 -17.50
C MET A 236 -22.43 -26.09 -18.78
N CYS A 237 -23.66 -26.61 -18.68
CA CYS A 237 -24.49 -26.88 -19.85
C CYS A 237 -25.95 -26.46 -19.64
N GLU A 238 -26.70 -26.38 -20.74
CA GLU A 238 -28.14 -26.12 -20.77
C GLU A 238 -28.90 -27.34 -21.27
N VAL A 239 -30.00 -27.68 -20.60
CA VAL A 239 -30.91 -28.75 -21.03
C VAL A 239 -32.29 -28.21 -21.32
N ASN A 240 -32.86 -28.58 -22.47
CA ASN A 240 -34.22 -28.18 -22.83
C ASN A 240 -35.25 -29.08 -22.13
N LEU A 241 -36.03 -28.51 -21.21
CA LEU A 241 -37.05 -29.22 -20.45
C LEU A 241 -38.46 -29.13 -21.08
N GLY A 242 -38.62 -28.42 -22.20
CA GLY A 242 -39.90 -28.19 -22.86
C GLY A 242 -40.59 -26.94 -22.33
N ILE A 243 -41.88 -27.02 -22.01
CA ILE A 243 -42.67 -25.88 -21.51
C ILE A 243 -42.66 -25.86 -19.97
N LYS A 244 -42.50 -24.68 -19.36
CA LYS A 244 -42.74 -24.47 -17.93
C LYS A 244 -44.18 -24.01 -17.67
N SER A 245 -45.05 -24.94 -17.27
CA SER A 245 -46.44 -24.65 -16.89
C SER A 245 -46.55 -24.36 -15.39
N HIS A 246 -46.97 -23.15 -15.03
CA HIS A 246 -47.21 -22.70 -13.65
C HIS A 246 -48.35 -21.67 -13.62
N GLN A 247 -48.98 -21.47 -12.47
CA GLN A 247 -50.09 -20.53 -12.33
C GLN A 247 -49.57 -19.08 -12.35
N ALA A 248 -49.88 -18.33 -13.42
CA ALA A 248 -49.42 -16.95 -13.58
C ALA A 248 -50.03 -16.04 -12.49
N SER A 249 -49.19 -15.44 -11.65
CA SER A 249 -49.60 -14.41 -10.68
C SER A 249 -49.17 -13.03 -11.18
N SER A 250 -50.07 -12.36 -11.90
CA SER A 250 -49.84 -11.05 -12.52
C SER A 250 -49.38 -9.95 -11.54
N GLY A 251 -49.61 -10.13 -10.24
CA GLY A 251 -49.15 -9.20 -9.18
C GLY A 251 -47.70 -9.38 -8.71
N LYS A 252 -47.02 -10.51 -9.00
CA LYS A 252 -45.68 -10.81 -8.45
C LYS A 252 -44.50 -10.22 -9.23
N ILE A 253 -44.69 -9.79 -10.49
CA ILE A 253 -43.59 -9.32 -11.36
C ILE A 253 -42.77 -8.17 -10.75
N LYS A 254 -43.46 -7.23 -10.08
CA LYS A 254 -42.82 -6.07 -9.43
C LYS A 254 -41.96 -6.47 -8.23
N LEU A 255 -42.36 -7.52 -7.50
CA LEU A 255 -41.61 -8.04 -6.36
C LEU A 255 -40.36 -8.78 -6.83
N ILE A 256 -40.54 -9.66 -7.83
CA ILE A 256 -39.47 -10.47 -8.41
C ILE A 256 -38.40 -9.58 -9.05
N PHE A 257 -38.81 -8.56 -9.83
CA PHE A 257 -37.85 -7.64 -10.45
C PHE A 257 -36.96 -6.94 -9.42
N ARG A 258 -37.53 -6.43 -8.32
CA ARG A 258 -36.76 -5.74 -7.28
C ARG A 258 -35.72 -6.66 -6.65
N GLY A 259 -36.11 -7.88 -6.28
CA GLY A 259 -35.18 -8.85 -5.70
C GLY A 259 -34.08 -9.26 -6.67
N ILE A 260 -34.42 -9.52 -7.94
CA ILE A 260 -33.42 -9.87 -8.95
C ILE A 260 -32.47 -8.70 -9.26
N ALA A 261 -33.00 -7.48 -9.42
CA ALA A 261 -32.20 -6.30 -9.70
C ALA A 261 -31.23 -5.96 -8.56
N LYS A 262 -31.71 -6.06 -7.32
CA LYS A 262 -30.85 -5.89 -6.14
C LYS A 262 -29.78 -7.00 -6.08
N GLY A 263 -30.17 -8.26 -6.21
CA GLY A 263 -29.23 -9.39 -6.14
C GLY A 263 -28.14 -9.36 -7.23
N ILE A 264 -28.49 -9.04 -8.47
CA ILE A 264 -27.48 -8.94 -9.54
C ILE A 264 -26.58 -7.70 -9.38
N PHE A 265 -27.09 -6.58 -8.88
CA PHE A 265 -26.27 -5.39 -8.62
C PHE A 265 -25.28 -5.61 -7.46
N GLU A 266 -25.74 -6.23 -6.37
CA GLU A 266 -24.87 -6.66 -5.26
C GLU A 266 -23.74 -7.56 -5.77
N ARG A 267 -24.08 -8.53 -6.64
CA ARG A 267 -23.09 -9.43 -7.23
C ARG A 267 -22.08 -8.71 -8.12
N ILE A 268 -22.53 -7.85 -9.02
CA ILE A 268 -21.62 -7.12 -9.91
C ILE A 268 -20.65 -6.23 -9.11
N LEU A 269 -21.12 -5.61 -8.03
CA LEU A 269 -20.29 -4.81 -7.14
C LEU A 269 -19.18 -5.65 -6.49
N GLU A 270 -19.56 -6.76 -5.88
CA GLU A 270 -18.63 -7.67 -5.20
C GLU A 270 -17.67 -8.37 -6.18
N ASP A 271 -18.11 -8.65 -7.41
CA ASP A 271 -17.31 -9.34 -8.43
C ASP A 271 -16.45 -8.39 -9.28
N SER A 272 -16.30 -7.13 -8.87
CA SER A 272 -15.66 -6.07 -9.68
C SER A 272 -14.23 -6.37 -10.10
N ASP A 273 -13.45 -7.05 -9.26
CA ASP A 273 -12.09 -7.47 -9.61
C ASP A 273 -12.07 -8.46 -10.79
N PHE A 274 -13.08 -9.34 -10.89
CA PHE A 274 -13.14 -10.38 -11.92
C PHE A 274 -13.45 -9.81 -13.31
N TRP A 275 -14.46 -8.93 -13.43
CA TRP A 275 -14.94 -8.51 -14.75
C TRP A 275 -14.22 -7.29 -15.33
N ARG A 276 -13.50 -6.49 -14.53
CA ARG A 276 -12.76 -5.31 -15.01
C ARG A 276 -11.63 -5.66 -15.99
N GLU A 277 -10.97 -6.80 -15.79
CA GLU A 277 -9.82 -7.22 -16.61
C GLU A 277 -10.22 -8.09 -17.82
N LYS A 278 -11.50 -8.47 -17.92
CA LYS A 278 -11.98 -9.33 -19.01
C LYS A 278 -12.24 -8.54 -20.29
N SER A 279 -11.70 -9.07 -21.40
CA SER A 279 -12.03 -8.67 -22.76
C SER A 279 -13.52 -8.86 -23.06
N GLY A 280 -14.11 -8.00 -23.90
CA GLY A 280 -15.52 -8.07 -24.31
C GLY A 280 -15.92 -9.26 -25.19
N VAL A 281 -15.18 -10.37 -25.16
CA VAL A 281 -15.47 -11.57 -25.94
C VAL A 281 -16.61 -12.35 -25.27
N LEU A 282 -17.75 -12.44 -25.96
CA LEU A 282 -18.91 -13.18 -25.50
C LEU A 282 -18.76 -14.67 -25.82
N SER A 283 -18.94 -15.53 -24.81
CA SER A 283 -18.92 -16.98 -24.97
C SER A 283 -20.24 -17.61 -24.55
N TYR A 284 -20.52 -18.81 -25.06
CA TYR A 284 -21.80 -19.52 -24.90
C TYR A 284 -21.65 -20.72 -23.97
N VAL A 285 -22.75 -21.14 -23.35
CA VAL A 285 -22.85 -22.38 -22.57
C VAL A 285 -23.19 -23.55 -23.49
N ASP A 286 -22.63 -24.73 -23.21
CA ASP A 286 -22.87 -25.94 -24.00
C ASP A 286 -24.35 -26.34 -23.94
N SER A 287 -24.91 -26.88 -25.03
CA SER A 287 -26.25 -27.47 -25.03
C SER A 287 -26.17 -28.99 -24.88
N TYR A 288 -27.02 -29.57 -24.05
CA TYR A 288 -27.05 -31.00 -23.78
C TYR A 288 -28.43 -31.60 -24.10
N GLY A 289 -28.42 -32.71 -24.85
CA GLY A 289 -29.64 -33.42 -25.26
C GLY A 289 -30.34 -32.82 -26.49
N PHE A 290 -31.58 -33.26 -26.73
CA PHE A 290 -32.39 -32.83 -27.87
C PHE A 290 -33.30 -31.65 -27.53
N LYS A 291 -33.57 -30.79 -28.51
CA LYS A 291 -34.52 -29.68 -28.38
C LYS A 291 -35.96 -30.24 -28.39
N LYS A 292 -36.75 -29.97 -27.36
CA LYS A 292 -38.20 -30.26 -27.36
C LYS A 292 -38.94 -29.21 -28.18
N GLU A 293 -39.93 -29.62 -28.97
CA GLU A 293 -40.69 -28.75 -29.89
C GLU A 293 -42.04 -28.28 -29.33
N ASP A 294 -42.29 -28.50 -28.02
CA ASP A 294 -43.56 -28.12 -27.40
C ASP A 294 -43.79 -26.60 -27.46
N ALA A 295 -44.92 -26.19 -28.04
CA ALA A 295 -45.29 -24.77 -28.18
C ALA A 295 -45.85 -24.18 -26.87
N PRO A 296 -45.30 -23.05 -26.37
CA PRO A 296 -45.74 -22.46 -25.11
C PRO A 296 -47.17 -21.89 -25.17
N PRO A 297 -47.88 -21.82 -24.03
CA PRO A 297 -49.17 -21.13 -23.96
C PRO A 297 -49.07 -19.67 -24.38
N SER A 298 -50.10 -19.14 -25.05
CA SER A 298 -50.16 -17.72 -25.40
C SER A 298 -50.32 -16.86 -24.15
N ILE A 299 -49.54 -15.79 -24.03
CA ILE A 299 -49.66 -14.77 -22.99
C ILE A 299 -50.00 -13.45 -23.67
N ASP A 300 -50.90 -12.67 -23.08
CA ASP A 300 -51.15 -11.29 -23.51
C ASP A 300 -50.82 -10.29 -22.39
N LEU A 301 -50.10 -9.23 -22.73
CA LEU A 301 -49.74 -8.13 -21.81
C LEU A 301 -50.42 -6.82 -22.22
N SER A 302 -50.95 -6.11 -21.23
CA SER A 302 -51.59 -4.81 -21.44
C SER A 302 -50.54 -3.71 -21.64
N TYR A 303 -50.29 -3.35 -22.90
CA TYR A 303 -49.42 -2.22 -23.26
C TYR A 303 -49.84 -0.93 -22.53
N LYS A 304 -51.16 -0.69 -22.41
CA LYS A 304 -51.74 0.47 -21.74
C LYS A 304 -51.33 0.54 -20.27
N GLU A 305 -51.39 -0.58 -19.54
CA GLU A 305 -51.02 -0.64 -18.13
C GLU A 305 -49.53 -0.41 -17.92
N LEU A 306 -48.68 -1.04 -18.73
CA LEU A 306 -47.22 -0.90 -18.64
C LEU A 306 -46.76 0.56 -18.82
N VAL A 307 -47.32 1.28 -19.82
CA VAL A 307 -47.00 2.69 -20.05
C VAL A 307 -47.55 3.60 -18.95
N ASN A 308 -48.75 3.31 -18.43
CA ASN A 308 -49.31 4.09 -17.33
C ASN A 308 -48.46 3.96 -16.05
N GLU A 309 -47.98 2.75 -15.74
CA GLU A 309 -47.09 2.49 -14.61
C GLU A 309 -45.73 3.19 -14.78
N TYR A 310 -45.17 3.19 -15.99
CA TYR A 310 -43.98 3.98 -16.32
C TYR A 310 -44.20 5.47 -16.01
N ARG A 311 -45.27 6.08 -16.53
CA ARG A 311 -45.56 7.52 -16.33
C ARG A 311 -45.74 7.88 -14.86
N MET A 312 -46.53 7.09 -14.14
CA MET A 312 -46.74 7.31 -12.70
C MET A 312 -45.44 7.17 -11.90
N GLY A 313 -44.62 6.18 -12.25
CA GLY A 313 -43.35 5.94 -11.58
C GLY A 313 -42.30 7.00 -11.89
N VAL A 314 -42.19 7.46 -13.14
CA VAL A 314 -41.22 8.49 -13.52
C VAL A 314 -41.49 9.80 -12.78
N ASN A 315 -42.76 10.21 -12.71
CA ASN A 315 -43.15 11.40 -11.94
C ASN A 315 -42.87 11.24 -10.44
N ARG A 316 -43.02 10.03 -9.90
CA ARG A 316 -42.74 9.74 -8.48
C ARG A 316 -41.25 9.85 -8.13
N PHE A 317 -40.36 9.46 -9.04
CA PHE A 317 -38.92 9.38 -8.79
C PHE A 317 -38.10 10.48 -9.49
N VAL A 318 -38.75 11.57 -9.95
CA VAL A 318 -38.10 12.64 -10.72
C VAL A 318 -36.88 13.25 -10.02
N TYR A 319 -36.93 13.46 -8.70
CA TYR A 319 -35.80 13.99 -7.93
C TYR A 319 -34.63 13.02 -7.90
N LEU A 320 -34.91 11.74 -7.64
CA LEU A 320 -33.89 10.68 -7.68
C LEU A 320 -33.20 10.64 -9.04
N TYR A 321 -33.95 10.77 -10.14
CA TYR A 321 -33.39 10.77 -11.48
C TYR A 321 -32.49 11.98 -11.75
N GLY A 322 -32.86 13.15 -11.22
CA GLY A 322 -32.00 14.34 -11.27
C GLY A 322 -30.67 14.16 -10.53
N ASP A 323 -30.66 13.36 -9.46
CA ASP A 323 -29.46 13.09 -8.68
C ASP A 323 -28.54 12.03 -9.32
N ILE A 324 -29.11 11.04 -10.02
CA ILE A 324 -28.34 9.86 -10.49
C ILE A 324 -28.15 9.76 -12.00
N LEU A 325 -28.94 10.46 -12.81
CA LEU A 325 -28.84 10.40 -14.27
C LEU A 325 -28.23 11.68 -14.84
N PRO A 326 -27.40 11.56 -15.90
CA PRO A 326 -27.01 12.72 -16.70
C PRO A 326 -28.23 13.50 -17.20
N ALA A 327 -28.12 14.84 -17.22
CA ALA A 327 -29.24 15.73 -17.54
C ALA A 327 -29.94 15.40 -18.87
N ASN A 328 -29.18 14.98 -19.89
CA ASN A 328 -29.74 14.55 -21.17
C ASN A 328 -30.61 13.28 -21.03
N ILE A 329 -30.14 12.26 -20.29
CA ILE A 329 -30.90 11.03 -20.06
C ILE A 329 -32.14 11.30 -19.21
N CYS A 330 -32.03 12.17 -18.20
CA CYS A 330 -33.17 12.57 -17.38
C CYS A 330 -34.23 13.30 -18.22
N ASN A 331 -33.81 14.21 -19.11
CA ASN A 331 -34.73 14.90 -20.02
C ASN A 331 -35.41 13.93 -21.00
N ASP A 332 -34.67 12.97 -21.55
CA ASP A 332 -35.23 11.94 -22.45
C ASP A 332 -36.34 11.12 -21.74
N LEU A 333 -36.14 10.76 -20.46
CA LEU A 333 -37.14 10.05 -19.66
C LEU A 333 -38.40 10.88 -19.41
N LEU A 334 -38.24 12.17 -19.11
CA LEU A 334 -39.37 13.07 -18.87
C LEU A 334 -40.17 13.30 -20.17
N GLN A 335 -39.49 13.52 -21.30
CA GLN A 335 -40.14 13.66 -22.60
C GLN A 335 -40.93 12.41 -23.00
N LEU A 336 -40.39 11.22 -22.72
CA LEU A 336 -41.11 9.95 -22.95
C LEU A 336 -42.33 9.79 -22.02
N ALA A 337 -42.31 10.35 -20.81
CA ALA A 337 -43.47 10.33 -19.94
C ALA A 337 -44.63 11.19 -20.50
N ASP A 338 -44.28 12.31 -21.16
CA ASP A 338 -45.24 13.27 -21.70
C ASP A 338 -45.70 12.98 -23.14
N CYS A 339 -44.98 12.13 -23.89
CA CYS A 339 -45.33 11.85 -25.29
C CYS A 339 -46.69 11.13 -25.43
N PRO A 340 -47.39 11.25 -26.57
CA PRO A 340 -48.58 10.45 -26.86
C PRO A 340 -48.31 8.94 -26.68
N ARG A 341 -49.31 8.17 -26.25
CA ARG A 341 -49.12 6.73 -25.97
C ARG A 341 -48.70 5.98 -27.24
N GLU A 342 -49.18 6.42 -28.40
CA GLU A 342 -48.91 5.80 -29.70
C GLU A 342 -47.43 5.96 -30.13
N GLU A 343 -46.77 7.00 -29.63
CA GLU A 343 -45.38 7.36 -29.91
C GLU A 343 -44.39 6.83 -28.85
N PHE A 344 -44.88 6.27 -27.75
CA PHE A 344 -44.03 5.83 -26.64
C PHE A 344 -43.12 4.66 -27.04
N GLU A 345 -41.81 4.93 -27.04
CA GLU A 345 -40.75 3.96 -27.30
C GLU A 345 -39.49 4.27 -26.48
N LEU A 346 -39.28 3.54 -25.40
CA LEU A 346 -38.01 3.52 -24.68
C LEU A 346 -37.01 2.62 -25.43
N SER A 347 -36.06 3.23 -26.14
CA SER A 347 -35.05 2.49 -26.91
C SER A 347 -34.17 1.60 -26.03
N GLY A 348 -33.70 0.46 -26.57
CA GLY A 348 -32.83 -0.46 -25.83
C GLY A 348 -31.49 0.18 -25.43
N ARG A 349 -30.96 1.09 -26.27
CA ARG A 349 -29.72 1.81 -25.97
C ARG A 349 -29.88 2.74 -24.77
N LEU A 350 -30.98 3.48 -24.71
CA LEU A 350 -31.30 4.33 -23.56
C LEU A 350 -31.49 3.48 -22.29
N TRP A 351 -32.17 2.33 -22.41
CA TRP A 351 -32.31 1.38 -21.32
C TRP A 351 -30.97 0.87 -20.78
N ALA A 352 -30.05 0.43 -21.64
CA ALA A 352 -28.72 -0.02 -21.24
C ALA A 352 -27.94 1.05 -20.47
N LYS A 353 -27.93 2.29 -21.00
CA LYS A 353 -27.30 3.44 -20.32
C LYS A 353 -27.88 3.68 -18.93
N ILE A 354 -29.21 3.66 -18.82
CA ILE A 354 -29.89 3.87 -17.54
C ILE A 354 -29.52 2.76 -16.56
N VAL A 355 -29.55 1.49 -16.97
CA VAL A 355 -29.17 0.37 -16.09
C VAL A 355 -27.75 0.55 -15.55
N TYR A 356 -26.79 0.94 -16.39
CA TYR A 356 -25.42 1.21 -15.94
C TYR A 356 -25.31 2.43 -15.00
N GLN A 357 -26.04 3.51 -15.24
CA GLN A 357 -26.05 4.66 -14.33
C GLN A 357 -26.68 4.32 -12.97
N PHE A 358 -27.74 3.52 -12.97
CA PHE A 358 -28.33 2.98 -11.73
C PHE A 358 -27.36 2.06 -11.00
N LEU A 359 -26.63 1.21 -11.72
CA LEU A 359 -25.59 0.35 -11.14
C LEU A 359 -24.44 1.17 -10.54
N LEU A 360 -23.93 2.19 -11.24
CA LEU A 360 -22.91 3.10 -10.70
C LEU A 360 -23.39 3.82 -9.44
N SER A 361 -24.65 4.25 -9.42
CA SER A 361 -25.23 4.93 -8.26
C SER A 361 -25.48 3.96 -7.11
N PHE A 362 -25.87 2.72 -7.40
CA PHE A 362 -25.97 1.64 -6.41
C PHE A 362 -24.63 1.32 -5.76
N SER A 363 -23.54 1.37 -6.54
CA SER A 363 -22.18 1.09 -6.07
C SER A 363 -21.55 2.25 -5.30
N PHE A 364 -21.77 3.51 -5.71
CA PHE A 364 -20.99 4.66 -5.22
C PHE A 364 -21.82 5.79 -4.58
N GLY A 365 -23.16 5.76 -4.66
CA GLY A 365 -24.04 6.81 -4.16
C GLY A 365 -24.26 6.75 -2.64
N LYS A 366 -23.26 7.18 -1.85
CA LYS A 366 -23.26 7.08 -0.37
C LYS A 366 -24.49 7.72 0.32
N GLU A 367 -25.08 8.76 -0.26
CA GLU A 367 -26.21 9.49 0.32
C GLU A 367 -27.58 8.87 0.01
N LEU A 368 -27.65 7.89 -0.91
CA LEU A 368 -28.89 7.29 -1.39
C LEU A 368 -29.07 5.88 -0.83
N LYS A 369 -30.29 5.56 -0.39
CA LYS A 369 -30.61 4.18 0.01
C LYS A 369 -30.68 3.29 -1.24
N ARG A 370 -29.99 2.14 -1.18
CA ARG A 370 -30.02 1.12 -2.25
C ARG A 370 -31.44 0.71 -2.65
N GLU A 371 -32.37 0.67 -1.69
CA GLU A 371 -33.78 0.37 -1.95
C GLU A 371 -34.46 1.41 -2.84
N ASP A 372 -34.16 2.69 -2.67
CA ASP A 372 -34.73 3.78 -3.47
C ASP A 372 -34.21 3.72 -4.92
N ILE A 373 -32.93 3.39 -5.09
CA ILE A 373 -32.31 3.17 -6.41
C ILE A 373 -33.02 2.03 -7.15
N ILE A 374 -33.20 0.87 -6.50
CA ILE A 374 -33.89 -0.28 -7.13
C ILE A 374 -35.37 0.02 -7.41
N ASN A 375 -36.04 0.74 -6.49
CA ASN A 375 -37.43 1.16 -6.69
C ASN A 375 -37.59 2.15 -7.84
N GLY A 376 -36.62 3.05 -8.04
CA GLY A 376 -36.58 4.00 -9.15
C GLY A 376 -36.35 3.36 -10.52
N LEU A 377 -35.70 2.19 -10.57
CA LEU A 377 -35.42 1.46 -11.82
C LEU A 377 -36.67 0.72 -12.35
N LEU A 378 -37.53 0.24 -11.46
CA LEU A 378 -38.71 -0.58 -11.81
C LEU A 378 -39.65 0.09 -12.83
N PRO A 379 -40.07 1.36 -12.69
CA PRO A 379 -40.91 2.02 -13.68
C PRO A 379 -40.29 2.04 -15.07
N ILE A 380 -38.98 2.28 -15.16
CA ILE A 380 -38.24 2.35 -16.41
C ILE A 380 -38.20 0.97 -17.09
N PHE A 381 -37.98 -0.10 -16.31
CA PHE A 381 -38.09 -1.47 -16.80
C PHE A 381 -39.49 -1.76 -17.37
N LEU A 382 -40.56 -1.37 -16.68
CA LEU A 382 -41.93 -1.53 -17.18
C LEU A 382 -42.17 -0.76 -18.48
N GLY A 383 -41.56 0.42 -18.63
CA GLY A 383 -41.53 1.19 -19.88
C GLY A 383 -40.79 0.46 -21.01
N ARG A 384 -39.64 -0.16 -20.73
CA ARG A 384 -38.91 -0.98 -21.71
C ARG A 384 -39.75 -2.18 -22.15
N LEU A 385 -40.35 -2.89 -21.20
CA LEU A 385 -41.25 -4.01 -21.47
C LEU A 385 -42.46 -3.56 -22.29
N GLY A 386 -43.04 -2.41 -21.99
CA GLY A 386 -44.12 -1.81 -22.77
C GLY A 386 -43.72 -1.53 -24.21
N SER A 387 -42.52 -1.01 -24.43
CA SER A 387 -41.98 -0.74 -25.77
C SER A 387 -41.82 -2.03 -26.58
N PHE A 388 -41.30 -3.09 -25.96
CA PHE A 388 -41.21 -4.42 -26.55
C PHE A 388 -42.59 -4.99 -26.92
N VAL A 389 -43.57 -4.91 -26.02
CA VAL A 389 -44.96 -5.34 -26.28
C VAL A 389 -45.57 -4.57 -27.45
N ARG A 390 -45.33 -3.26 -27.56
CA ARG A 390 -45.86 -2.44 -28.66
C ARG A 390 -45.35 -2.92 -30.02
N VAL A 391 -44.03 -3.12 -30.16
CA VAL A 391 -43.41 -3.55 -31.42
C VAL A 391 -44.01 -4.87 -31.89
N LEU A 392 -44.09 -5.86 -31.00
CA LEU A 392 -44.64 -7.17 -31.36
C LEU A 392 -46.15 -7.12 -31.66
N LYS A 393 -46.94 -6.35 -30.90
CA LYS A 393 -48.38 -6.19 -31.19
C LYS A 393 -48.63 -5.45 -32.51
N GLN A 394 -47.79 -4.49 -32.88
CA GLN A 394 -47.87 -3.83 -34.19
C GLN A 394 -47.53 -4.81 -35.32
N LEU A 395 -46.49 -5.62 -35.15
CA LEU A 395 -46.13 -6.65 -36.12
C LEU A 395 -47.26 -7.69 -36.25
N GLN A 396 -47.82 -8.15 -35.14
CA GLN A 396 -48.95 -9.09 -35.11
C GLN A 396 -50.13 -8.55 -35.92
N ARG A 397 -50.56 -7.31 -35.69
CA ARG A 397 -51.66 -6.67 -36.44
C ARG A 397 -51.36 -6.55 -37.94
N LYS A 398 -50.11 -6.27 -38.33
CA LYS A 398 -49.71 -6.21 -39.75
C LYS A 398 -49.77 -7.59 -40.40
N LEU A 399 -49.24 -8.61 -39.72
CA LEU A 399 -49.21 -10.00 -40.21
C LEU A 399 -50.58 -10.65 -40.27
N GLU A 400 -51.51 -10.27 -39.38
CA GLU A 400 -52.91 -10.68 -39.45
C GLU A 400 -53.56 -10.27 -40.79
N ILE A 401 -53.11 -9.15 -41.38
CA ILE A 401 -53.61 -8.63 -42.66
C ILE A 401 -52.86 -9.25 -43.86
N THR A 402 -51.54 -9.47 -43.76
CA THR A 402 -50.70 -9.81 -44.92
C THR A 402 -50.24 -11.27 -45.02
N ALA A 403 -50.18 -12.03 -43.91
CA ALA A 403 -49.59 -13.37 -43.89
C ALA A 403 -50.14 -14.25 -42.74
N HIS A 404 -51.46 -14.41 -42.67
CA HIS A 404 -52.17 -15.06 -41.55
C HIS A 404 -51.59 -16.44 -41.17
N ASN A 405 -51.32 -17.31 -42.15
CA ASN A 405 -50.86 -18.70 -41.93
C ASN A 405 -49.41 -18.84 -41.44
N HIS A 406 -48.60 -17.76 -41.50
CA HIS A 406 -47.19 -17.77 -41.07
C HIS A 406 -46.89 -16.73 -39.98
N SER A 407 -47.93 -16.11 -39.40
CA SER A 407 -47.79 -15.00 -38.46
C SER A 407 -47.01 -15.38 -37.19
N THR A 408 -47.30 -16.53 -36.57
CA THR A 408 -46.72 -16.94 -35.28
C THR A 408 -45.19 -17.16 -35.33
N PRO A 409 -44.61 -17.96 -36.26
CA PRO A 409 -43.16 -18.15 -36.33
C PRO A 409 -42.39 -16.85 -36.61
N ILE A 410 -42.96 -15.94 -37.41
CA ILE A 410 -42.35 -14.64 -37.73
C ILE A 410 -42.26 -13.78 -36.46
N ILE A 411 -43.33 -13.70 -35.67
CA ILE A 411 -43.35 -12.92 -34.42
C ILE A 411 -42.35 -13.50 -33.41
N PHE A 412 -42.23 -14.83 -33.29
CA PHE A 412 -41.23 -15.46 -32.43
C PHE A 412 -39.79 -15.13 -32.87
N ASN A 413 -39.50 -15.17 -34.17
CA ASN A 413 -38.18 -14.80 -34.68
C ASN A 413 -37.87 -13.32 -34.46
N GLU A 414 -38.85 -12.43 -34.64
CA GLU A 414 -38.70 -11.01 -34.33
C GLU A 414 -38.40 -10.79 -32.84
N ALA A 415 -39.13 -11.48 -31.96
CA ALA A 415 -38.89 -11.40 -30.52
C ALA A 415 -37.45 -11.83 -30.15
N GLU A 416 -36.98 -12.95 -30.68
CA GLU A 416 -35.61 -13.43 -30.46
C GLU A 416 -34.55 -12.49 -31.06
N SER A 417 -34.84 -11.83 -32.19
CA SER A 417 -33.99 -10.80 -32.78
C SER A 417 -33.88 -9.60 -31.85
N LEU A 418 -35.01 -9.08 -31.35
CA LEU A 418 -35.04 -7.96 -30.41
C LEU A 418 -34.29 -8.28 -29.11
N PHE A 419 -34.43 -9.49 -28.57
CA PHE A 419 -33.67 -9.91 -27.39
C PHE A 419 -32.17 -10.04 -27.65
N SER A 420 -31.77 -10.52 -28.83
CA SER A 420 -30.36 -10.60 -29.20
C SER A 420 -29.75 -9.20 -29.37
N ASN A 421 -30.49 -8.28 -29.98
CA ASN A 421 -30.09 -6.87 -30.10
C ASN A 421 -29.95 -6.19 -28.71
N GLU A 422 -30.78 -6.55 -27.73
CA GLU A 422 -30.62 -6.02 -26.35
C GLU A 422 -29.26 -6.36 -25.75
N ILE A 423 -28.76 -7.58 -25.98
CA ILE A 423 -27.43 -8.02 -25.50
C ILE A 423 -26.33 -7.19 -26.15
N GLU A 424 -26.43 -6.95 -27.46
CA GLU A 424 -25.46 -6.13 -28.21
C GLU A 424 -25.42 -4.69 -27.68
N LEU A 425 -26.57 -4.09 -27.37
CA LEU A 425 -26.65 -2.74 -26.83
C LEU A 425 -26.01 -2.62 -25.45
N PHE A 426 -26.17 -3.62 -24.56
CA PHE A 426 -25.47 -3.64 -23.28
C PHE A 426 -23.96 -3.82 -23.44
N LEU A 427 -23.51 -4.63 -24.39
CA LEU A 427 -22.09 -4.81 -24.72
C LEU A 427 -21.47 -3.51 -25.24
N LEU A 428 -22.18 -2.78 -26.12
CA LEU A 428 -21.72 -1.49 -26.66
C LEU A 428 -21.52 -0.44 -25.58
N GLU A 429 -22.44 -0.35 -24.62
CA GLU A 429 -22.39 0.65 -23.54
C GLU A 429 -21.45 0.24 -22.39
N ARG A 430 -20.89 -0.98 -22.41
CA ARG A 430 -20.00 -1.52 -21.36
C ARG A 430 -18.72 -0.72 -21.22
N GLU A 431 -18.09 -0.30 -22.31
CA GLU A 431 -16.80 0.40 -22.24
C GLU A 431 -16.93 1.74 -21.52
N ASP A 432 -17.99 2.48 -21.81
CA ASP A 432 -18.32 3.73 -21.11
C ASP A 432 -18.59 3.47 -19.62
N PHE A 433 -19.33 2.41 -19.29
CA PHE A 433 -19.55 1.99 -17.90
C PHE A 433 -18.25 1.68 -17.16
N ILE A 434 -17.32 0.92 -17.75
CA ILE A 434 -16.03 0.59 -17.11
C ILE A 434 -15.19 1.85 -16.89
N ARG A 435 -15.17 2.76 -17.85
CA ARG A 435 -14.47 4.04 -17.71
C ARG A 435 -15.04 4.86 -16.55
N ASP A 436 -16.37 4.96 -16.46
CA ASP A 436 -17.05 5.71 -15.39
C ASP A 436 -16.89 5.03 -14.03
N TRP A 437 -16.91 3.70 -13.98
CA TRP A 437 -16.60 2.90 -12.78
C TRP A 437 -15.21 3.24 -12.26
N ASN A 438 -14.19 3.11 -13.10
CA ASN A 438 -12.80 3.38 -12.72
C ASN A 438 -12.61 4.83 -12.25
N LYS A 439 -13.32 5.79 -12.87
CA LYS A 439 -13.30 7.20 -12.46
C LYS A 439 -13.90 7.41 -11.07
N LYS A 440 -15.02 6.76 -10.74
CA LYS A 440 -15.68 6.85 -9.42
C LYS A 440 -14.95 6.06 -8.33
N GLU A 441 -14.31 4.96 -8.68
CA GLU A 441 -13.59 4.09 -7.76
C GLU A 441 -12.19 4.62 -7.39
N LYS A 442 -11.46 5.25 -8.33
CA LYS A 442 -10.11 5.77 -8.13
C LYS A 442 -9.92 6.63 -6.86
N PRO A 443 -10.80 7.60 -6.53
CA PRO A 443 -10.67 8.37 -5.28
C PRO A 443 -11.03 7.57 -4.01
N LEU A 444 -11.71 6.42 -4.14
CA LEU A 444 -12.15 5.57 -3.03
C LEU A 444 -11.15 4.44 -2.71
N LYS A 445 -10.19 4.17 -3.60
CA LYS A 445 -9.13 3.19 -3.39
C LYS A 445 -7.97 3.82 -2.60
N PRO A 446 -7.71 3.38 -1.35
CA PRO A 446 -6.52 3.83 -0.63
C PRO A 446 -5.29 3.12 -1.23
N TYR A 447 -4.53 3.83 -2.08
CA TYR A 447 -3.13 3.49 -2.33
C TYR A 447 -2.26 4.51 -1.62
N LEU A 448 -2.08 4.33 -0.32
CA LEU A 448 -0.92 4.91 0.35
C LEU A 448 0.33 4.32 -0.29
N SER A 449 1.19 5.17 -0.84
CA SER A 449 2.47 4.72 -1.39
C SER A 449 3.23 3.99 -0.29
N LYS A 450 3.50 2.69 -0.46
CA LYS A 450 4.31 1.90 0.47
C LYS A 450 5.79 2.26 0.27
N ILE A 451 6.13 3.51 0.57
CA ILE A 451 7.50 4.02 0.57
C ILE A 451 7.90 4.32 2.01
N GLY A 452 9.17 4.14 2.33
CA GLY A 452 9.72 4.48 3.63
C GLY A 452 11.02 5.24 3.48
N SER A 453 11.41 5.94 4.54
CA SER A 453 12.68 6.63 4.62
C SER A 453 13.57 6.03 5.71
N TRP A 454 14.83 5.78 5.38
CA TRP A 454 15.83 5.30 6.35
C TRP A 454 17.09 6.16 6.32
N GLU A 455 17.69 6.35 7.49
CA GLU A 455 18.82 7.25 7.65
C GLU A 455 19.98 6.55 8.37
N PHE A 456 21.14 6.43 7.72
CA PHE A 456 22.37 5.94 8.36
C PHE A 456 23.28 7.08 8.82
N ILE A 457 23.23 8.20 8.09
CA ILE A 457 24.01 9.41 8.35
C ILE A 457 23.02 10.55 8.60
N PRO A 458 23.18 11.33 9.69
CA PRO A 458 22.29 12.43 10.00
C PRO A 458 21.94 13.30 8.81
N HIS A 459 20.65 13.50 8.54
CA HIS A 459 20.10 14.30 7.44
C HIS A 459 20.33 13.76 6.02
N VAL A 460 20.56 12.46 5.88
CA VAL A 460 20.72 11.79 4.57
C VAL A 460 19.70 10.65 4.42
N PRO A 461 18.42 10.95 4.14
CA PRO A 461 17.39 9.94 4.01
C PRO A 461 17.55 9.12 2.72
N LEU A 462 17.26 7.82 2.80
CA LEU A 462 17.13 6.90 1.68
C LEU A 462 15.65 6.57 1.47
N ILE A 463 15.07 7.06 0.38
CA ILE A 463 13.68 6.77 0.01
C ILE A 463 13.66 5.52 -0.85
N VAL A 464 12.97 4.48 -0.39
CA VAL A 464 12.77 3.24 -1.16
C VAL A 464 11.37 2.66 -0.90
N PRO A 465 10.89 1.71 -1.73
CA PRO A 465 9.72 0.93 -1.38
C PRO A 465 9.90 0.22 -0.03
N GLN A 466 8.86 0.17 0.80
CA GLN A 466 8.92 -0.49 2.12
C GLN A 466 9.08 -1.99 1.98
N GLU A 467 8.43 -2.56 0.97
CA GLU A 467 8.40 -3.97 0.71
C GLU A 467 8.33 -4.23 -0.79
N ILE A 468 9.04 -5.26 -1.22
CA ILE A 468 9.04 -5.73 -2.60
C ILE A 468 8.79 -7.23 -2.59
N ALA A 469 7.83 -7.67 -3.39
CA ALA A 469 7.58 -9.08 -3.63
C ALA A 469 8.66 -9.65 -4.57
N THR A 470 9.29 -10.76 -4.17
CA THR A 470 10.22 -11.51 -5.02
C THR A 470 9.46 -12.26 -6.11
N LYS A 471 10.20 -12.77 -7.11
CA LYS A 471 9.64 -13.66 -8.14
C LYS A 471 8.97 -14.93 -7.58
N THR A 472 9.31 -15.34 -6.35
CA THR A 472 8.71 -16.50 -5.66
C THR A 472 7.51 -16.12 -4.79
N GLY A 473 7.09 -14.85 -4.79
CA GLY A 473 5.98 -14.34 -3.98
C GLY A 473 6.34 -14.04 -2.51
N ASN A 474 7.62 -14.17 -2.11
CA ASN A 474 8.05 -13.81 -0.76
C ASN A 474 8.21 -12.29 -0.66
N LEU A 475 7.90 -11.73 0.51
CA LEU A 475 7.98 -10.28 0.72
C LEU A 475 9.29 -9.91 1.42
N VAL A 476 10.09 -9.02 0.81
CA VAL A 476 11.34 -8.50 1.39
C VAL A 476 11.11 -7.07 1.85
N ARG A 477 11.37 -6.79 3.13
CA ARG A 477 11.16 -5.48 3.74
C ARG A 477 12.46 -4.69 3.82
N ALA A 478 12.41 -3.42 3.40
CA ALA A 478 13.53 -2.49 3.49
C ALA A 478 14.05 -2.31 4.93
N GLN A 479 13.16 -2.35 5.92
CA GLN A 479 13.52 -2.28 7.34
C GLN A 479 14.46 -3.40 7.77
N ASP A 480 14.21 -4.63 7.32
CA ASP A 480 15.03 -5.78 7.72
C ASP A 480 16.46 -5.64 7.19
N ILE A 481 16.61 -5.10 5.97
CA ILE A 481 17.90 -4.75 5.37
C ILE A 481 18.58 -3.64 6.16
N TYR A 482 17.87 -2.55 6.46
CA TYR A 482 18.40 -1.43 7.24
C TYR A 482 18.93 -1.89 8.60
N LYS A 483 18.14 -2.68 9.33
CA LYS A 483 18.50 -3.20 10.64
C LYS A 483 19.72 -4.12 10.59
N SER A 484 19.75 -5.05 9.63
CA SER A 484 20.88 -5.95 9.40
C SER A 484 22.19 -5.17 9.17
N LEU A 485 22.13 -4.15 8.31
CA LEU A 485 23.28 -3.29 8.01
C LEU A 485 23.77 -2.50 9.22
N LEU A 486 22.84 -1.89 9.95
CA LEU A 486 23.21 -1.10 11.12
C LEU A 486 23.76 -1.97 12.26
N ASP A 487 23.21 -3.16 12.48
CA ASP A 487 23.73 -4.13 13.46
C ASP A 487 25.16 -4.57 13.09
N ARG A 488 25.43 -4.76 11.80
CA ARG A 488 26.78 -5.03 11.27
C ARG A 488 27.73 -3.86 11.54
N TYR A 489 27.38 -2.63 11.18
CA TYR A 489 28.21 -1.46 11.41
C TYR A 489 28.45 -1.17 12.89
N ARG A 490 27.43 -1.35 13.75
CA ARG A 490 27.58 -1.25 15.20
C ARG A 490 28.61 -2.26 15.72
N THR A 491 28.54 -3.49 15.25
CA THR A 491 29.45 -4.55 15.67
C THR A 491 30.89 -4.24 15.26
N GLU A 492 31.10 -3.86 14.00
CA GLU A 492 32.42 -3.48 13.48
C GLU A 492 32.99 -2.26 14.21
N PHE A 493 32.16 -1.24 14.46
CA PHE A 493 32.56 -0.06 15.24
C PHE A 493 32.97 -0.45 16.66
N GLN A 494 32.16 -1.23 17.37
CA GLN A 494 32.48 -1.68 18.73
C GLN A 494 33.77 -2.52 18.79
N GLN A 495 34.00 -3.38 17.79
CA GLN A 495 35.25 -4.14 17.67
C GLN A 495 36.45 -3.22 17.49
N PHE A 496 36.35 -2.19 16.63
CA PHE A 496 37.43 -1.22 16.45
C PHE A 496 37.73 -0.45 17.75
N ILE A 497 36.70 0.09 18.40
CA ILE A 497 36.84 0.83 19.67
C ILE A 497 37.47 -0.05 20.76
N SER A 498 36.99 -1.27 20.94
CA SER A 498 37.44 -2.14 22.04
C SER A 498 38.76 -2.86 21.78
N GLN A 499 39.00 -3.34 20.56
CA GLN A 499 40.17 -4.18 20.24
C GLN A 499 41.35 -3.38 19.69
N ARG A 500 41.07 -2.35 18.87
CA ARG A 500 42.12 -1.54 18.21
C ARG A 500 42.47 -0.30 19.01
N LEU A 501 41.48 0.48 19.44
CA LEU A 501 41.70 1.65 20.31
C LEU A 501 41.84 1.28 21.80
N ARG A 502 41.52 0.03 22.18
CA ARG A 502 41.63 -0.50 23.56
C ARG A 502 40.83 0.31 24.59
N LEU A 503 39.67 0.84 24.16
CA LEU A 503 38.74 1.60 24.99
C LEU A 503 37.73 0.67 25.69
N LYS A 504 37.37 0.98 26.94
CA LYS A 504 36.32 0.27 27.70
C LYS A 504 34.91 0.65 27.20
N LYS A 505 33.89 -0.15 27.56
CA LYS A 505 32.50 0.00 27.08
C LYS A 505 31.77 1.27 27.55
N ASP A 506 32.14 1.87 28.68
CA ASP A 506 31.42 3.00 29.29
C ASP A 506 32.17 4.34 29.16
N ILE A 507 32.85 4.54 28.03
CA ILE A 507 33.65 5.74 27.79
C ILE A 507 32.83 6.80 27.07
N SER A 508 33.02 8.07 27.45
CA SER A 508 32.33 9.19 26.81
C SER A 508 32.64 9.30 25.31
N SER A 509 31.64 9.69 24.52
CA SER A 509 31.78 9.88 23.07
C SER A 509 32.89 10.88 22.71
N LEU A 510 33.07 11.91 23.53
CA LEU A 510 34.16 12.89 23.37
C LEU A 510 35.54 12.25 23.53
N THR A 511 35.71 11.31 24.46
CA THR A 511 36.97 10.57 24.62
C THR A 511 37.23 9.67 23.41
N ILE A 512 36.19 9.06 22.84
CA ILE A 512 36.32 8.27 21.61
C ILE A 512 36.82 9.17 20.46
N LEU A 513 36.19 10.32 20.24
CA LEU A 513 36.60 11.28 19.20
C LEU A 513 38.05 11.73 19.35
N LYS A 514 38.47 12.09 20.58
CA LYS A 514 39.87 12.45 20.86
C LYS A 514 40.83 11.30 20.53
N THR A 515 40.47 10.07 20.92
CA THR A 515 41.31 8.88 20.66
C THR A 515 41.41 8.59 19.16
N VAL A 516 40.32 8.75 18.39
CA VAL A 516 40.35 8.64 16.92
C VAL A 516 41.24 9.72 16.31
N LYS A 517 41.15 10.97 16.78
CA LYS A 517 42.02 12.07 16.34
C LYS A 517 43.50 11.78 16.62
N ASP A 518 43.82 11.24 17.79
CA ASP A 518 45.18 10.82 18.15
C ASP A 518 45.67 9.66 17.27
N PHE A 519 44.78 8.73 16.93
CA PHE A 519 45.08 7.63 16.01
C PHE A 519 45.44 8.15 14.61
N MET A 520 44.67 9.11 14.07
CA MET A 520 44.96 9.80 12.80
C MET A 520 46.29 10.57 12.86
N SER A 521 46.54 11.30 13.95
CA SER A 521 47.79 12.05 14.16
C SER A 521 49.01 11.14 14.18
N ASN A 522 48.89 9.95 14.76
CA ASN A 522 49.95 8.93 14.74
C ASN A 522 50.20 8.39 13.33
N ALA A 523 49.13 8.14 12.56
CA ALA A 523 49.26 7.72 11.17
C ALA A 523 49.93 8.80 10.32
N GLU A 524 49.51 10.06 10.45
CA GLU A 524 50.09 11.21 9.73
C GLU A 524 51.61 11.32 9.95
N ARG A 525 52.06 11.23 11.21
CA ARG A 525 53.51 11.23 11.54
C ARG A 525 54.25 10.06 10.88
N GLY A 526 53.64 8.88 10.83
CA GLY A 526 54.22 7.73 10.16
C GLY A 526 54.30 7.91 8.64
N PHE A 527 53.27 8.48 8.03
CA PHE A 527 53.25 8.80 6.60
C PHE A 527 54.38 9.78 6.27
N ASP A 528 54.55 10.85 7.04
CA ASP A 528 55.62 11.83 6.81
C ASP A 528 57.03 11.23 7.00
N LYS A 529 57.24 10.46 8.08
CA LYS A 529 58.57 9.94 8.44
C LYS A 529 59.02 8.77 7.56
N PHE A 530 58.13 7.83 7.23
CA PHE A 530 58.53 6.53 6.68
C PHE A 530 58.12 6.26 5.23
N LEU A 531 57.02 6.85 4.75
CA LEU A 531 56.46 6.54 3.43
C LEU A 531 56.59 7.69 2.45
N PHE A 532 56.24 8.90 2.88
CA PHE A 532 56.10 10.08 2.03
C PHE A 532 56.92 11.27 2.57
N PRO A 533 58.26 11.14 2.66
CA PRO A 533 59.11 12.24 3.11
C PRO A 533 59.12 13.37 2.08
N GLY A 534 59.10 14.62 2.56
CA GLY A 534 59.20 15.81 1.70
C GLY A 534 58.34 16.99 2.17
N ASN A 535 58.83 18.20 1.96
CA ASN A 535 58.14 19.42 2.38
C ASN A 535 57.05 19.82 1.37
N LEU A 536 55.78 19.61 1.74
CA LEU A 536 54.61 19.94 0.91
C LEU A 536 54.47 21.45 0.60
N TYR A 537 55.19 22.33 1.30
CA TYR A 537 55.16 23.78 1.02
C TYR A 537 56.12 24.20 -0.10
N THR A 538 56.91 23.26 -0.62
CA THR A 538 57.86 23.48 -1.72
C THR A 538 57.53 22.56 -2.90
N VAL A 539 57.84 22.99 -4.13
CA VAL A 539 57.60 22.18 -5.34
C VAL A 539 58.43 20.89 -5.27
N GLU A 540 59.74 20.99 -5.05
CA GLU A 540 60.65 19.82 -4.94
C GLU A 540 60.24 18.85 -3.82
N GLY A 541 59.84 19.38 -2.65
CA GLY A 541 59.36 18.54 -1.56
C GLY A 541 58.03 17.85 -1.87
N THR A 542 57.16 18.50 -2.65
CA THR A 542 55.90 17.90 -3.12
C THR A 542 56.17 16.84 -4.18
N GLU A 543 57.10 17.05 -5.11
CA GLU A 543 57.54 16.04 -6.10
C GLU A 543 58.05 14.77 -5.43
N LYS A 544 58.83 14.89 -4.35
CA LYS A 544 59.29 13.74 -3.55
C LYS A 544 58.12 12.97 -2.93
N VAL A 545 57.12 13.67 -2.37
CA VAL A 545 55.90 13.05 -1.83
C VAL A 545 55.11 12.34 -2.91
N VAL A 546 54.83 13.01 -4.03
CA VAL A 546 54.04 12.46 -5.14
C VAL A 546 54.73 11.24 -5.76
N SER A 547 56.04 11.32 -6.01
CA SER A 547 56.83 10.18 -6.51
C SER A 547 56.79 8.99 -5.56
N SER A 548 56.86 9.24 -4.24
CA SER A 548 56.75 8.20 -3.23
C SER A 548 55.37 7.55 -3.21
N ILE A 549 54.29 8.35 -3.36
CA ILE A 549 52.92 7.82 -3.49
C ILE A 549 52.81 6.92 -4.71
N PHE A 550 53.31 7.34 -5.88
CA PHE A 550 53.29 6.52 -7.10
C PHE A 550 54.16 5.26 -6.99
N ARG A 551 55.20 5.27 -6.14
CA ARG A 551 55.98 4.06 -5.85
C ARG A 551 55.20 3.06 -4.99
N TYR A 552 54.61 3.54 -3.90
CA TYR A 552 53.89 2.69 -2.94
C TYR A 552 52.48 2.32 -3.42
N PHE A 553 51.87 3.12 -4.28
CA PHE A 553 50.55 2.92 -4.88
C PHE A 553 50.64 3.06 -6.41
N PRO A 554 51.35 2.13 -7.10
CA PRO A 554 51.67 2.27 -8.51
C PRO A 554 50.42 2.14 -9.38
N PRO A 555 50.13 3.05 -10.32
CA PRO A 555 48.94 3.00 -11.18
C PRO A 555 48.99 1.82 -12.15
N LYS A 556 47.81 1.32 -12.54
CA LYS A 556 47.62 0.45 -13.70
C LYS A 556 47.53 1.30 -14.95
N LYS A 557 47.73 0.70 -16.12
CA LYS A 557 47.45 1.38 -17.39
C LYS A 557 45.95 1.68 -17.49
N GLY A 558 45.60 2.90 -17.89
CA GLY A 558 44.24 3.33 -18.19
C GLY A 558 44.04 3.50 -19.69
N PHE A 559 42.81 3.37 -20.17
CA PHE A 559 42.44 3.74 -21.53
C PHE A 559 42.26 5.25 -21.59
N SER A 560 43.22 5.97 -22.17
CA SER A 560 43.30 7.44 -22.14
C SER A 560 43.61 8.00 -23.52
N LEU A 561 43.40 9.30 -23.69
CA LEU A 561 43.61 10.00 -24.95
C LEU A 561 45.08 9.93 -25.40
N LYS A 562 45.29 9.69 -26.69
CA LYS A 562 46.63 9.70 -27.32
C LYS A 562 47.23 11.09 -27.41
N GLU A 563 48.56 11.16 -27.33
CA GLU A 563 49.33 12.40 -27.51
C GLU A 563 49.08 13.04 -28.88
N GLU A 564 48.94 12.25 -29.97
CA GLU A 564 48.67 12.80 -31.31
C GLU A 564 47.29 13.47 -31.40
N MET A 565 46.30 12.94 -30.68
CA MET A 565 44.96 13.52 -30.67
C MET A 565 44.92 14.78 -29.79
N ALA A 566 45.56 14.74 -28.62
CA ALA A 566 45.75 15.93 -27.78
C ALA A 566 46.48 17.05 -28.56
N TYR A 567 47.53 16.71 -29.33
CA TYR A 567 48.26 17.65 -30.17
C TYR A 567 47.37 18.31 -31.23
N ARG A 568 46.51 17.53 -31.91
CA ARG A 568 45.57 18.07 -32.91
C ARG A 568 44.66 19.14 -32.29
N MET A 569 44.12 18.88 -31.10
CA MET A 569 43.23 19.80 -30.39
C MET A 569 43.95 21.09 -29.99
N ILE A 570 45.07 21.00 -29.27
CA ILE A 570 45.80 22.20 -28.80
C ILE A 570 46.45 22.97 -29.96
N ARG A 571 46.76 22.33 -31.09
CA ARG A 571 47.26 23.04 -32.28
C ARG A 571 46.15 23.85 -32.94
N LYS A 572 44.94 23.30 -33.00
CA LYS A 572 43.77 23.96 -33.60
C LYS A 572 43.28 25.13 -32.75
N ASN A 573 43.35 24.98 -31.43
CA ASN A 573 43.06 26.04 -30.46
C ASN A 573 44.14 26.09 -29.38
N PRO A 574 45.21 26.90 -29.56
CA PRO A 574 46.30 27.00 -28.58
C PRO A 574 45.86 27.61 -27.23
N PRO A 575 46.23 27.00 -26.08
CA PRO A 575 45.86 27.49 -24.75
C PRO A 575 46.71 28.73 -24.39
N SER A 576 46.22 29.91 -24.78
CA SER A 576 46.96 31.16 -24.69
C SER A 576 47.19 31.64 -23.25
N ASN A 577 46.24 31.38 -22.34
CA ASN A 577 46.39 31.72 -20.93
C ASN A 577 47.43 30.82 -20.26
N LEU A 578 47.48 29.53 -20.60
CA LEU A 578 48.47 28.59 -20.09
C LEU A 578 49.89 28.97 -20.52
N ILE A 579 50.08 29.25 -21.82
CA ILE A 579 51.36 29.65 -22.41
C ILE A 579 51.90 30.89 -21.66
N THR A 580 51.05 31.91 -21.52
CA THR A 580 51.41 33.16 -20.83
C THR A 580 51.69 32.92 -19.34
N ARG A 581 50.87 32.12 -18.66
CA ARG A 581 50.96 31.85 -17.22
C ARG A 581 52.21 31.08 -16.83
N LEU A 582 52.70 30.21 -17.72
CA LEU A 582 53.95 29.47 -17.52
C LEU A 582 55.18 30.22 -18.05
N GLY A 583 55.00 31.38 -18.68
CA GLY A 583 56.10 32.22 -19.15
C GLY A 583 56.72 31.80 -20.49
N PHE A 584 55.98 31.06 -21.33
CA PHE A 584 56.39 30.67 -22.68
C PHE A 584 55.90 31.69 -23.73
N PHE A 585 56.59 31.79 -24.86
CA PHE A 585 56.22 32.70 -25.96
C PHE A 585 55.19 32.10 -26.91
N ASP A 586 55.25 30.79 -27.16
CA ASP A 586 54.38 30.08 -28.10
C ASP A 586 54.19 28.60 -27.73
N LEU A 587 53.26 27.94 -28.43
CA LEU A 587 52.96 26.52 -28.23
C LEU A 587 54.17 25.60 -28.52
N PRO A 588 54.97 25.80 -29.59
CA PRO A 588 56.20 25.02 -29.80
C PRO A 588 57.21 25.09 -28.65
N GLN A 589 57.38 26.23 -28.00
CA GLN A 589 58.27 26.36 -26.85
C GLN A 589 57.73 25.61 -25.64
N LEU A 590 56.42 25.71 -25.37
CA LEU A 590 55.75 24.96 -24.30
C LEU A 590 55.87 23.44 -24.51
N LEU A 591 55.74 22.96 -25.75
CA LEU A 591 55.84 21.54 -26.12
C LEU A 591 57.26 20.94 -26.05
N ARG A 592 58.29 21.75 -25.74
CA ARG A 592 59.63 21.22 -25.42
C ARG A 592 59.69 20.62 -24.02
N ASP A 593 58.89 21.18 -23.11
CA ASP A 593 58.95 20.87 -21.69
C ASP A 593 57.72 20.07 -21.22
N TYR A 594 56.62 20.09 -21.99
CA TYR A 594 55.36 19.42 -21.68
C TYR A 594 54.85 18.59 -22.87
N THR A 595 54.33 17.39 -22.64
CA THR A 595 53.67 16.63 -23.71
C THR A 595 52.32 17.27 -24.09
N PRO A 596 51.77 17.01 -25.29
CA PRO A 596 50.44 17.47 -25.65
C PRO A 596 49.34 17.16 -24.62
N CYS A 597 49.35 15.96 -24.03
CA CYS A 597 48.45 15.57 -22.95
C CYS A 597 48.71 16.34 -21.64
N ASP A 598 49.97 16.67 -21.32
CA ASP A 598 50.29 17.53 -20.17
C ASP A 598 49.71 18.94 -20.36
N VAL A 599 49.88 19.50 -21.55
CA VAL A 599 49.36 20.83 -21.92
C VAL A 599 47.83 20.85 -21.80
N LEU A 600 47.14 19.84 -22.34
CA LEU A 600 45.68 19.74 -22.27
C LEU A 600 45.18 19.56 -20.82
N ALA A 601 45.89 18.78 -20.00
CA ALA A 601 45.58 18.60 -18.59
C ALA A 601 45.73 19.91 -17.79
N LEU A 602 46.80 20.68 -18.03
CA LEU A 602 47.07 21.95 -17.37
C LEU A 602 46.12 23.06 -17.84
N ALA A 603 45.68 23.03 -19.10
CA ALA A 603 44.73 24.00 -19.66
C ALA A 603 43.42 24.07 -18.85
N SER A 604 43.00 22.96 -18.23
CA SER A 604 41.83 22.92 -17.32
C SER A 604 41.89 23.88 -16.15
N TRP A 605 43.10 24.30 -15.76
CA TRP A 605 43.35 25.11 -14.57
C TRP A 605 43.77 26.54 -14.92
N SER A 606 43.88 26.86 -16.22
CA SER A 606 44.33 28.17 -16.71
C SER A 606 43.40 28.82 -17.72
N GLU A 607 42.71 28.05 -18.55
CA GLU A 607 41.86 28.55 -19.63
C GLU A 607 40.43 28.85 -19.16
N GLU A 608 39.73 29.66 -19.95
CA GLU A 608 38.32 30.01 -19.73
C GLU A 608 37.38 28.88 -20.15
N ARG A 609 36.12 28.99 -19.72
CA ARG A 609 35.10 27.96 -19.93
C ARG A 609 34.86 27.70 -21.43
N GLU A 610 34.90 28.74 -22.25
CA GLU A 610 34.70 28.69 -23.71
C GLU A 610 35.76 27.82 -24.40
N TYR A 611 37.02 27.89 -23.93
CA TYR A 611 38.09 27.04 -24.44
C TYR A 611 37.79 25.56 -24.17
N ILE A 612 37.36 25.26 -22.95
CA ILE A 612 37.03 23.90 -22.50
C ILE A 612 35.80 23.36 -23.24
N GLU A 613 34.76 24.18 -23.44
CA GLU A 613 33.58 23.83 -24.25
C GLU A 613 33.95 23.56 -25.72
N GLY A 614 34.87 24.33 -26.30
CA GLY A 614 35.39 24.08 -27.65
C GLY A 614 36.09 22.72 -27.78
N ILE A 615 36.87 22.32 -26.78
CA ILE A 615 37.50 20.98 -26.72
C ILE A 615 36.43 19.88 -26.64
N TRP A 616 35.37 20.08 -25.84
CA TRP A 616 34.29 19.11 -25.72
C TRP A 616 33.48 18.93 -27.01
N ASP A 617 33.18 20.02 -27.70
CA ASP A 617 32.47 19.99 -28.97
C ASP A 617 33.27 19.29 -30.06
N GLU A 618 34.59 19.45 -30.07
CA GLU A 618 35.47 18.72 -30.96
C GLU A 618 35.48 17.23 -30.63
N LEU A 619 35.66 16.86 -29.37
CA LEU A 619 35.65 15.46 -28.94
C LEU A 619 34.32 14.76 -29.24
N ARG A 620 33.17 15.40 -29.03
CA ARG A 620 31.86 14.83 -29.42
C ARG A 620 31.79 14.48 -30.89
N LYS A 621 32.32 15.36 -31.75
CA LYS A 621 32.18 15.25 -33.21
C LYS A 621 33.17 14.27 -33.83
N THR A 622 34.37 14.15 -33.25
CA THR A 622 35.48 13.47 -33.93
C THR A 622 36.09 12.31 -33.16
N ALA A 623 35.84 12.18 -31.85
CA ALA A 623 36.50 11.13 -31.06
C ALA A 623 36.01 9.74 -31.47
N ILE A 624 36.96 8.89 -31.85
CA ILE A 624 36.75 7.47 -32.12
C ILE A 624 37.62 6.61 -31.19
N PRO A 625 37.30 5.32 -30.97
CA PRO A 625 38.06 4.46 -30.07
C PRO A 625 39.58 4.41 -30.36
N SER A 626 39.99 4.53 -31.62
CA SER A 626 41.41 4.50 -32.01
C SER A 626 42.20 5.76 -31.63
N ASP A 627 41.55 6.84 -31.20
CA ASP A 627 42.18 8.05 -30.64
C ASP A 627 42.61 7.87 -29.17
N PHE A 628 42.29 6.72 -28.57
CA PHE A 628 42.62 6.35 -27.21
C PHE A 628 43.60 5.17 -27.20
N GLU A 629 44.34 5.02 -26.12
CA GLU A 629 45.29 3.93 -25.91
C GLU A 629 45.44 3.53 -24.44
N SER A 630 45.99 2.34 -24.20
CA SER A 630 46.39 1.90 -22.87
C SER A 630 47.71 2.54 -22.47
N SER A 631 47.65 3.64 -21.71
CA SER A 631 48.81 4.42 -21.26
C SER A 631 48.92 4.48 -19.73
N TYR A 632 50.10 4.84 -19.23
CA TYR A 632 50.30 5.01 -17.79
C TYR A 632 49.73 6.33 -17.31
N ILE A 633 49.14 6.31 -16.12
CA ILE A 633 48.73 7.54 -15.42
C ILE A 633 50.00 8.23 -14.91
N VAL A 634 50.17 9.52 -15.24
CA VAL A 634 51.38 10.29 -14.93
C VAL A 634 51.05 11.48 -14.02
N PRO A 635 51.81 11.72 -12.93
CA PRO A 635 51.65 12.91 -12.13
C PRO A 635 52.35 14.12 -12.74
N ILE A 636 51.77 15.30 -12.57
CA ILE A 636 52.38 16.58 -12.92
C ILE A 636 52.37 17.45 -11.66
N VAL A 637 53.55 17.82 -11.16
CA VAL A 637 53.67 18.72 -10.00
C VAL A 637 53.93 20.13 -10.48
N VAL A 638 53.10 21.07 -10.04
CA VAL A 638 53.20 22.49 -10.40
C VAL A 638 53.27 23.39 -9.16
N SER A 639 53.69 24.64 -9.35
CA SER A 639 53.69 25.63 -8.26
C SER A 639 52.29 26.19 -8.03
N TYR A 640 51.84 26.28 -6.77
CA TYR A 640 50.55 26.91 -6.44
C TYR A 640 50.49 28.38 -6.85
N SER A 641 51.64 29.06 -6.96
CA SER A 641 51.71 30.45 -7.41
C SER A 641 51.24 30.59 -8.86
N SER A 642 51.53 29.59 -9.69
CA SER A 642 51.11 29.52 -11.09
C SER A 642 49.68 29.00 -11.20
N PHE A 643 49.27 28.07 -10.32
CA PHE A 643 47.93 27.48 -10.34
C PHE A 643 47.27 27.48 -8.95
N PRO A 644 46.76 28.64 -8.47
CA PRO A 644 46.23 28.76 -7.11
C PRO A 644 45.06 27.82 -6.79
N ALA A 645 44.22 27.52 -7.78
CA ALA A 645 43.04 26.66 -7.62
C ALA A 645 43.41 25.21 -7.23
N LEU A 646 44.59 24.72 -7.62
CA LEU A 646 45.05 23.37 -7.29
C LEU A 646 45.37 23.21 -5.81
N ALA A 647 45.71 24.30 -5.11
CA ALA A 647 46.00 24.27 -3.68
C ALA A 647 44.75 24.00 -2.83
N GLU A 648 43.55 24.09 -3.41
CA GLU A 648 42.30 23.74 -2.74
C GLU A 648 42.01 22.24 -2.76
N MET A 649 42.78 21.46 -3.54
CA MET A 649 42.61 20.00 -3.70
C MET A 649 41.17 19.59 -4.01
N LYS A 650 40.54 20.32 -4.94
CA LYS A 650 39.25 19.98 -5.54
C LYS A 650 39.37 18.69 -6.37
N ASP A 651 38.22 18.12 -6.76
CA ASP A 651 38.18 16.97 -7.67
C ASP A 651 38.89 17.28 -8.99
N GLN A 652 39.41 16.24 -9.66
CA GLN A 652 40.10 16.39 -10.92
C GLN A 652 39.22 16.96 -12.02
N SER A 653 39.84 17.71 -12.94
CA SER A 653 39.14 18.15 -14.14
C SER A 653 38.82 16.95 -15.03
N ALA A 654 37.79 17.10 -15.87
CA ALA A 654 37.46 16.10 -16.87
C ALA A 654 38.61 15.85 -17.87
N LEU A 655 39.40 16.87 -18.24
CA LEU A 655 40.56 16.67 -19.12
C LEU A 655 41.70 15.95 -18.41
N ASN A 656 41.89 16.14 -17.11
CA ASN A 656 42.86 15.37 -16.32
C ASN A 656 42.56 13.86 -16.40
N ARG A 657 41.28 13.48 -16.24
CA ARG A 657 40.83 12.09 -16.40
C ARG A 657 41.07 11.59 -17.82
N LEU A 658 40.71 12.41 -18.81
CA LEU A 658 40.81 12.07 -20.23
C LEU A 658 42.25 11.79 -20.68
N THR A 659 43.20 12.60 -20.24
CA THR A 659 44.63 12.50 -20.62
C THR A 659 45.44 11.55 -19.73
N GLY A 660 44.82 10.94 -18.71
CA GLY A 660 45.53 10.14 -17.72
C GLY A 660 46.57 10.93 -16.92
N ARG A 661 46.31 12.23 -16.64
CA ARG A 661 47.24 13.11 -15.91
C ARG A 661 46.69 13.53 -14.56
N ILE A 662 47.53 13.39 -13.53
CA ILE A 662 47.20 13.86 -12.17
C ILE A 662 47.99 15.12 -11.87
N VAL A 663 47.35 16.28 -12.04
CA VAL A 663 47.99 17.57 -11.74
C VAL A 663 47.84 17.89 -10.25
N ILE A 664 48.95 18.17 -9.59
CA ILE A 664 49.06 18.40 -8.15
C ILE A 664 49.91 19.65 -7.93
N SER A 665 49.58 20.47 -6.92
CA SER A 665 50.42 21.61 -6.53
C SER A 665 51.00 21.44 -5.13
N ASN A 666 52.07 22.18 -4.82
CA ASN A 666 52.53 22.38 -3.45
C ASN A 666 51.54 23.26 -2.66
N LEU A 667 51.61 23.23 -1.32
CA LEU A 667 50.76 24.03 -0.46
C LEU A 667 51.29 25.46 -0.26
N PRO A 668 50.40 26.47 -0.19
CA PRO A 668 50.74 27.78 0.36
C PRO A 668 51.16 27.67 1.83
N LYS A 669 52.06 28.55 2.29
CA LYS A 669 52.43 28.62 3.72
C LYS A 669 51.17 28.82 4.58
N ALA A 670 51.06 28.05 5.67
CA ALA A 670 49.93 28.03 6.61
C ALA A 670 48.61 27.40 6.10
N LYS A 671 48.61 26.68 4.96
CA LYS A 671 47.50 25.80 4.54
C LYS A 671 47.87 24.31 4.71
N GLY A 672 46.88 23.42 4.83
CA GLY A 672 47.12 21.96 4.88
C GLY A 672 46.41 21.20 6.01
N GLY A 673 45.93 21.90 7.03
CA GLY A 673 45.29 21.27 8.20
C GLY A 673 46.27 20.43 9.04
N GLU A 674 45.72 19.56 9.88
CA GLU A 674 46.46 18.69 10.80
C GLU A 674 46.97 17.40 10.12
N PHE A 675 46.34 16.98 9.01
CA PHE A 675 46.63 15.71 8.32
C PHE A 675 46.98 15.87 6.82
N PRO A 676 47.95 16.73 6.45
CA PRO A 676 48.23 17.04 5.05
C PRO A 676 48.76 15.84 4.25
N LYS A 677 49.57 14.93 4.82
CA LYS A 677 50.10 13.76 4.11
C LYS A 677 49.01 12.74 3.81
N ILE A 678 48.14 12.46 4.78
CA ILE A 678 46.96 11.62 4.57
C ILE A 678 46.07 12.26 3.50
N ARG A 679 45.86 13.59 3.52
CA ARG A 679 45.06 14.29 2.49
C ARG A 679 45.68 14.14 1.09
N TYR A 680 46.98 14.38 0.93
CA TYR A 680 47.67 14.22 -0.36
C TYR A 680 47.59 12.77 -0.84
N PHE A 681 47.91 11.81 0.02
CA PHE A 681 47.88 10.39 -0.32
C PHE A 681 46.49 9.95 -0.78
N THR A 682 45.47 10.17 0.06
CA THR A 682 44.11 9.73 -0.23
C THR A 682 43.58 10.36 -1.52
N THR A 683 43.80 11.66 -1.73
CA THR A 683 43.38 12.38 -2.95
C THR A 683 44.06 11.82 -4.20
N ILE A 684 45.38 11.67 -4.19
CA ILE A 684 46.14 11.19 -5.35
C ILE A 684 45.76 9.72 -5.65
N ALA A 685 45.66 8.88 -4.61
CA ALA A 685 45.30 7.48 -4.77
C ALA A 685 43.85 7.32 -5.29
N LYS A 686 42.89 8.13 -4.82
CA LYS A 686 41.52 8.18 -5.36
C LYS A 686 41.51 8.56 -6.83
N ASN A 687 42.27 9.60 -7.19
CA ASN A 687 42.38 10.07 -8.57
C ASN A 687 43.01 9.03 -9.51
N ILE A 688 44.00 8.25 -9.02
CA ILE A 688 44.55 7.09 -9.77
C ILE A 688 43.44 6.08 -10.06
N ILE A 689 42.68 5.68 -9.03
CA ILE A 689 41.59 4.70 -9.18
C ILE A 689 40.49 5.22 -10.11
N GLU A 690 40.14 6.48 -9.98
CA GLU A 690 39.11 7.13 -10.79
C GLU A 690 39.51 7.15 -12.27
N ALA A 691 40.73 7.58 -12.59
CA ALA A 691 41.26 7.53 -13.95
C ALA A 691 41.29 6.10 -14.52
N GLU A 692 41.69 5.09 -13.73
CA GLU A 692 41.64 3.68 -14.13
C GLU A 692 40.20 3.21 -14.43
N ARG A 693 39.22 3.61 -13.60
CA ARG A 693 37.82 3.19 -13.77
C ARG A 693 37.13 3.91 -14.93
N PHE A 694 37.34 5.20 -15.12
CA PHE A 694 36.86 5.91 -16.31
C PHE A 694 37.44 5.31 -17.60
N GLY A 695 38.74 4.98 -17.62
CA GLY A 695 39.33 4.28 -18.75
C GLY A 695 38.63 2.97 -19.09
N LYS A 696 38.29 2.15 -18.09
CA LYS A 696 37.50 0.92 -18.31
C LYS A 696 36.10 1.18 -18.86
N ILE A 697 35.44 2.23 -18.38
CA ILE A 697 34.11 2.63 -18.89
C ILE A 697 34.21 3.01 -20.36
N TRP A 698 35.23 3.79 -20.74
CA TRP A 698 35.44 4.18 -22.13
C TRP A 698 35.83 2.98 -23.01
N GLU A 699 36.59 2.03 -22.47
CA GLU A 699 36.86 0.76 -23.16
C GLU A 699 35.56 -0.03 -23.41
N GLU A 700 34.59 -0.01 -22.49
CA GLU A 700 33.26 -0.59 -22.76
C GLU A 700 32.48 0.23 -23.81
N PHE A 701 32.50 1.56 -23.73
CA PHE A 701 31.86 2.44 -24.72
C PHE A 701 32.42 2.25 -26.13
N SER A 702 33.68 1.82 -26.25
CA SER A 702 34.33 1.57 -27.55
C SER A 702 33.65 0.49 -28.39
N LYS A 703 32.81 -0.34 -27.76
CA LYS A 703 32.05 -1.42 -28.40
C LYS A 703 30.72 -0.93 -29.00
N GLU A 704 30.37 0.34 -28.83
CA GLU A 704 29.10 0.95 -29.22
C GLU A 704 29.28 2.04 -30.29
N SER A 705 28.21 2.37 -31.02
CA SER A 705 28.27 3.25 -32.21
C SER A 705 28.39 4.76 -31.92
N ASP A 706 28.28 5.19 -30.66
CA ASP A 706 28.23 6.60 -30.24
C ASP A 706 29.31 6.95 -29.20
N PHE A 707 30.54 6.47 -29.42
CA PHE A 707 31.64 6.55 -28.47
C PHE A 707 31.93 7.98 -27.97
N GLY A 708 32.08 8.95 -28.88
CA GLY A 708 32.43 10.33 -28.54
C GLY A 708 31.42 11.01 -27.61
N ASN A 709 30.12 10.90 -27.90
CA ASN A 709 29.09 11.45 -27.03
C ASN A 709 29.07 10.77 -25.66
N ARG A 710 29.19 9.44 -25.59
CA ARG A 710 29.15 8.71 -24.31
C ARG A 710 30.35 9.04 -23.42
N VAL A 711 31.55 9.16 -23.99
CA VAL A 711 32.75 9.63 -23.25
C VAL A 711 32.49 11.02 -22.66
N ILE A 712 32.00 11.96 -23.47
CA ILE A 712 31.72 13.32 -23.02
C ILE A 712 30.58 13.36 -22.00
N ASN A 713 29.52 12.60 -22.19
CA ASN A 713 28.41 12.49 -21.23
C ASN A 713 28.91 12.00 -19.86
N SER A 714 29.78 10.98 -19.84
CA SER A 714 30.39 10.48 -18.59
C SER A 714 31.29 11.49 -17.87
N LEU A 715 31.74 12.54 -18.57
CA LEU A 715 32.63 13.58 -18.07
C LEU A 715 31.93 14.91 -17.73
N GLN A 716 30.82 15.22 -18.42
CA GLN A 716 30.09 16.49 -18.30
C GLN A 716 28.81 16.38 -17.46
N GLY A 717 28.36 15.17 -17.13
CA GLY A 717 27.04 14.96 -16.57
C GLY A 717 26.87 15.41 -15.11
N HIS A 718 25.61 15.51 -14.75
CA HIS A 718 25.09 16.30 -13.64
C HIS A 718 25.37 15.64 -12.28
N TRP A 719 25.98 16.39 -11.35
CA TRP A 719 26.27 15.94 -9.98
C TRP A 719 25.01 15.40 -9.29
N GLY A 720 25.07 14.14 -8.83
CA GLY A 720 23.93 13.42 -8.25
C GLY A 720 23.34 14.11 -7.03
N ARG A 721 22.04 14.45 -7.08
CA ARG A 721 21.33 15.17 -6.01
C ARG A 721 20.93 14.27 -4.85
N THR A 722 20.67 12.98 -5.11
CA THR A 722 20.21 12.03 -4.10
C THR A 722 21.32 11.04 -3.71
N PRO A 723 21.27 10.46 -2.49
CA PRO A 723 22.29 9.50 -2.03
C PRO A 723 22.40 8.23 -2.88
N LEU A 724 21.29 7.81 -3.51
CA LEU A 724 21.19 6.62 -4.36
C LEU A 724 21.38 6.91 -5.86
N SER A 725 21.76 8.14 -6.22
CA SER A 725 22.09 8.48 -7.61
C SER A 725 23.23 7.63 -8.16
N ALA A 726 23.17 7.31 -9.46
CA ALA A 726 24.20 6.50 -10.11
C ALA A 726 25.61 7.09 -9.93
N HIS A 727 25.75 8.42 -9.93
CA HIS A 727 27.00 9.12 -9.61
C HIS A 727 27.54 8.76 -8.21
N ASN A 728 26.71 8.88 -7.16
CA ASN A 728 27.15 8.62 -5.79
C ASN A 728 27.51 7.14 -5.57
N ILE A 729 26.78 6.22 -6.20
CA ILE A 729 27.10 4.78 -6.14
C ILE A 729 28.38 4.47 -6.94
N PHE A 730 28.61 5.13 -8.07
CA PHE A 730 29.87 5.04 -8.81
C PHE A 730 31.06 5.52 -7.98
N GLU A 731 30.94 6.68 -7.33
CA GLU A 731 31.96 7.23 -6.43
C GLU A 731 32.22 6.29 -5.24
N ASN A 732 31.20 5.61 -4.71
CA ASN A 732 31.42 4.56 -3.73
C ASN A 732 32.27 3.41 -4.30
N GLY A 733 32.01 2.98 -5.53
CA GLY A 733 32.85 2.01 -6.23
C GLY A 733 34.33 2.44 -6.31
N ASN A 734 34.60 3.73 -6.52
CA ASN A 734 35.95 4.30 -6.54
C ASN A 734 36.61 4.16 -5.17
N GLN A 735 35.88 4.54 -4.11
CA GLN A 735 36.37 4.43 -2.72
C GLN A 735 36.63 2.97 -2.30
N ARG A 736 35.78 2.01 -2.70
CA ARG A 736 36.00 0.58 -2.43
C ARG A 736 37.26 0.06 -3.11
N ALA A 737 37.45 0.40 -4.39
CA ALA A 737 38.64 0.00 -5.14
C ALA A 737 39.92 0.61 -4.54
N LEU A 738 39.83 1.87 -4.07
CA LEU A 738 40.89 2.52 -3.31
C LEU A 738 41.25 1.76 -2.03
N VAL A 739 40.28 1.54 -1.14
CA VAL A 739 40.49 0.87 0.15
C VAL A 739 41.10 -0.52 -0.04
N GLN A 740 40.57 -1.31 -0.97
CA GLN A 740 41.12 -2.62 -1.27
C GLN A 740 42.59 -2.53 -1.66
N ARG A 741 42.97 -1.59 -2.51
CA ARG A 741 44.37 -1.43 -2.92
C ARG A 741 45.26 -0.86 -1.82
N ILE A 742 44.72 -0.05 -0.90
CA ILE A 742 45.45 0.41 0.29
C ILE A 742 45.76 -0.78 1.21
N ILE A 743 44.82 -1.72 1.39
CA ILE A 743 45.06 -2.94 2.19
C ILE A 743 46.23 -3.74 1.60
N HIS A 744 46.21 -4.01 0.29
CA HIS A 744 47.32 -4.71 -0.38
C HIS A 744 48.64 -3.94 -0.28
N MET A 745 48.59 -2.60 -0.36
CA MET A 745 49.77 -1.76 -0.15
C MET A 745 50.32 -1.94 1.27
N ALA A 746 49.47 -1.94 2.28
CA ALA A 746 49.86 -2.09 3.68
C ALA A 746 50.45 -3.48 3.94
N GLU A 747 49.82 -4.55 3.44
CA GLU A 747 50.33 -5.92 3.52
C GLU A 747 51.73 -6.04 2.92
N ARG A 748 51.95 -5.46 1.73
CA ARG A 748 53.26 -5.46 1.08
C ARG A 748 54.31 -4.72 1.92
N ILE A 749 53.98 -3.51 2.40
CA ILE A 749 54.90 -2.73 3.27
C ILE A 749 55.23 -3.51 4.53
N LYS A 750 54.25 -4.18 5.13
CA LYS A 750 54.42 -5.00 6.34
C LYS A 750 55.34 -6.18 6.10
N ASN A 751 55.19 -6.88 4.98
CA ASN A 751 56.05 -8.01 4.61
C ASN A 751 57.50 -7.56 4.38
N GLU A 752 57.70 -6.52 3.56
CA GLU A 752 59.02 -5.93 3.30
C GLU A 752 59.70 -5.43 4.59
N ALA A 753 58.92 -4.77 5.48
CA ALA A 753 59.43 -4.29 6.76
C ALA A 753 59.74 -5.43 7.74
N SER A 754 58.98 -6.53 7.70
CA SER A 754 59.23 -7.72 8.53
C SER A 754 60.52 -8.43 8.12
N GLU A 755 60.77 -8.54 6.81
CA GLU A 755 62.03 -9.07 6.28
C GLU A 755 63.22 -8.18 6.66
N ALA A 756 63.03 -6.85 6.68
CA ALA A 756 64.06 -5.88 7.05
C ALA A 756 64.21 -5.63 8.57
N GLY A 757 63.34 -6.19 9.42
CA GLY A 757 63.33 -5.94 10.86
C GLY A 757 62.89 -4.52 11.29
N ASP A 758 62.19 -3.78 10.43
CA ASP A 758 61.77 -2.39 10.67
C ASP A 758 60.43 -2.33 11.44
N ILE A 759 60.52 -2.42 12.76
CA ILE A 759 59.35 -2.45 13.68
C ILE A 759 58.47 -1.20 13.53
N GLU A 760 59.05 -0.02 13.27
CA GLU A 760 58.28 1.22 13.11
C GLU A 760 57.40 1.17 11.85
N LYS A 761 57.92 0.65 10.74
CA LYS A 761 57.13 0.44 9.51
C LYS A 761 56.09 -0.68 9.64
N ILE A 762 56.39 -1.77 10.36
CA ILE A 762 55.39 -2.82 10.64
C ILE A 762 54.19 -2.23 11.41
N ASN A 763 54.47 -1.39 12.41
CA ASN A 763 53.45 -0.71 13.19
C ASN A 763 52.64 0.28 12.33
N LEU A 764 53.29 1.03 11.45
CA LEU A 764 52.60 1.91 10.51
C LEU A 764 51.71 1.13 9.55
N ALA A 765 52.23 0.07 8.93
CA ALA A 765 51.46 -0.78 8.02
C ALA A 765 50.22 -1.37 8.70
N SER A 766 50.37 -1.88 9.93
CA SER A 766 49.22 -2.38 10.72
C SER A 766 48.19 -1.28 11.01
N ARG A 767 48.61 -0.03 11.24
CA ARG A 767 47.67 1.10 11.40
C ARG A 767 46.96 1.45 10.10
N ILE A 768 47.64 1.34 8.94
CA ILE A 768 47.01 1.55 7.63
C ILE A 768 45.96 0.46 7.37
N GLU A 769 46.25 -0.80 7.70
CA GLU A 769 45.27 -1.89 7.68
C GLU A 769 44.05 -1.57 8.56
N ASP A 770 44.30 -1.15 9.82
CA ASP A 770 43.23 -0.78 10.76
C ASP A 770 42.37 0.37 10.20
N LEU A 771 42.97 1.47 9.72
CA LEU A 771 42.27 2.60 9.10
C LEU A 771 41.45 2.20 7.87
N SER A 772 41.95 1.26 7.08
CA SER A 772 41.28 0.76 5.89
C SER A 772 40.09 -0.13 6.25
N SER A 773 40.18 -0.88 7.35
CA SER A 773 39.12 -1.79 7.81
C SER A 773 37.86 -1.07 8.30
N VAL A 774 38.00 0.18 8.76
CA VAL A 774 36.89 1.01 9.27
C VAL A 774 36.58 2.22 8.39
N TYR A 775 37.11 2.24 7.17
CA TYR A 775 37.01 3.38 6.26
C TYR A 775 35.57 3.73 5.86
N HIS A 776 34.65 2.78 5.98
CA HIS A 776 33.22 2.97 5.69
C HIS A 776 32.37 3.34 6.90
N LEU A 777 32.92 3.26 8.11
CA LEU A 777 32.14 3.37 9.33
C LEU A 777 31.96 4.81 9.79
N ALA A 778 30.71 5.18 10.01
CA ALA A 778 30.33 6.30 10.85
C ALA A 778 29.07 5.94 11.64
N LEU A 779 28.99 6.36 12.90
CA LEU A 779 27.82 6.12 13.74
C LEU A 779 27.50 7.34 14.59
N THR A 780 26.20 7.58 14.77
CA THR A 780 25.69 8.45 15.83
C THR A 780 25.51 7.63 17.10
N LEU A 781 26.12 8.07 18.20
CA LEU A 781 25.98 7.43 19.52
C LEU A 781 24.72 7.93 20.26
N PRO A 782 24.29 7.26 21.35
CA PRO A 782 23.06 7.61 22.06
C PRO A 782 22.98 9.05 22.58
N ASP A 783 24.11 9.73 22.79
CA ASP A 783 24.20 11.13 23.20
C ASP A 783 24.20 12.12 22.01
N ASN A 784 23.75 11.67 20.84
CA ASN A 784 23.79 12.37 19.54
C ASN A 784 25.20 12.69 19.01
N THR A 785 26.27 12.19 19.64
CA THR A 785 27.62 12.42 19.12
C THR A 785 27.85 11.61 17.84
N PHE A 786 28.19 12.30 16.76
CA PHE A 786 28.54 11.69 15.49
C PHE A 786 30.03 11.35 15.41
N ILE A 787 30.37 10.10 15.08
CA ILE A 787 31.75 9.62 15.03
C ILE A 787 32.06 8.94 13.68
N PRO A 788 32.71 9.67 12.73
CA PRO A 788 33.23 9.07 11.51
C PRO A 788 34.63 8.48 11.74
N LEU A 789 34.93 7.37 11.08
CA LEU A 789 36.22 6.66 11.22
C LEU A 789 37.10 6.72 9.95
N SER A 790 36.62 7.27 8.83
CA SER A 790 37.44 7.30 7.60
C SER A 790 38.58 8.32 7.67
N ALA A 791 39.77 7.89 7.26
CA ALA A 791 40.93 8.77 7.16
C ALA A 791 40.69 9.93 6.17
N TRP A 792 39.90 9.70 5.12
CA TRP A 792 39.51 10.72 4.15
C TRP A 792 38.71 11.85 4.78
N THR A 793 37.67 11.52 5.55
CA THR A 793 36.80 12.50 6.19
C THR A 793 37.60 13.39 7.14
N TRP A 794 38.42 12.80 8.02
CA TRP A 794 39.23 13.56 8.97
C TRP A 794 40.23 14.48 8.27
N ALA A 795 40.94 13.97 7.27
CA ALA A 795 41.91 14.75 6.51
C ALA A 795 41.25 15.87 5.70
N SER A 796 40.11 15.60 5.06
CA SER A 796 39.33 16.59 4.28
C SER A 796 38.73 17.68 5.17
N TYR A 797 38.10 17.31 6.29
CA TYR A 797 37.54 18.25 7.25
C TYR A 797 38.61 19.20 7.80
N SER A 798 39.74 18.65 8.23
CA SER A 798 40.86 19.46 8.74
C SER A 798 41.46 20.36 7.64
N PHE A 799 41.63 19.84 6.43
CA PHE A 799 42.16 20.60 5.29
C PHE A 799 41.28 21.80 4.92
N LYS A 800 39.96 21.67 5.04
CA LYS A 800 38.98 22.76 4.82
C LYS A 800 38.90 23.78 5.97
N GLY A 801 39.75 23.65 6.99
CA GLY A 801 39.84 24.58 8.12
C GLY A 801 39.07 24.15 9.37
N GLY A 802 38.53 22.93 9.39
CA GLY A 802 37.91 22.35 10.59
C GLY A 802 38.92 22.17 11.72
N ARG A 803 38.58 22.65 12.92
CA ARG A 803 39.48 22.64 14.10
C ARG A 803 39.08 21.60 15.16
N GLU A 804 37.83 21.16 15.15
CA GLU A 804 37.30 20.22 16.13
C GLU A 804 37.20 18.81 15.53
N PHE A 805 35.98 18.27 15.41
CA PHE A 805 35.70 16.94 14.92
C PHE A 805 34.82 17.00 13.66
N PRO A 806 34.98 16.06 12.72
CA PRO A 806 34.15 16.04 11.52
C PRO A 806 32.66 15.82 11.86
N THR A 807 31.78 16.54 11.16
CA THR A 807 30.32 16.47 11.34
C THR A 807 29.67 15.71 10.16
N PRO A 808 28.39 15.30 10.26
CA PRO A 808 27.68 14.64 9.15
C PRO A 808 27.76 15.39 7.81
N PHE A 809 27.75 16.73 7.84
CA PHE A 809 27.87 17.58 6.64
C PHE A 809 29.23 17.49 5.93
N SER A 810 30.25 16.95 6.60
CA SER A 810 31.59 16.78 6.01
C SER A 810 31.78 15.45 5.29
N LEU A 811 30.75 14.59 5.26
CA LEU A 811 30.85 13.22 4.75
C LEU A 811 30.44 13.06 3.30
N HIS A 812 31.30 12.34 2.56
CA HIS A 812 30.98 11.81 1.24
C HIS A 812 31.26 10.32 1.14
N VAL A 813 32.29 9.83 1.85
CA VAL A 813 32.71 8.42 1.79
C VAL A 813 31.69 7.52 2.47
N GLU A 814 31.48 7.72 3.77
CA GLU A 814 30.64 6.87 4.61
C GLU A 814 29.19 6.92 4.12
N ARG A 815 28.70 8.12 3.80
CA ARG A 815 27.40 8.36 3.16
C ARG A 815 27.20 7.48 1.92
N ASN A 816 28.07 7.61 0.92
CA ASN A 816 27.93 6.86 -0.33
C ASN A 816 28.11 5.35 -0.08
N TRP A 817 28.87 4.96 0.95
CA TRP A 817 29.09 3.56 1.33
C TRP A 817 27.86 2.91 1.93
N THR A 818 27.23 3.56 2.90
CA THR A 818 25.99 3.05 3.52
C THR A 818 24.85 3.01 2.52
N SER A 819 24.73 4.04 1.66
CA SER A 819 23.74 4.08 0.58
C SER A 819 23.93 2.93 -0.43
N ALA A 820 25.18 2.67 -0.85
CA ALA A 820 25.49 1.58 -1.77
C ALA A 820 25.27 0.19 -1.15
N ASP A 821 25.69 -0.02 0.11
CA ASP A 821 25.45 -1.27 0.83
C ASP A 821 23.95 -1.55 0.93
N PHE A 822 23.14 -0.54 1.29
CA PHE A 822 21.68 -0.67 1.37
C PHE A 822 21.04 -1.03 0.02
N LEU A 823 21.37 -0.30 -1.05
CA LEU A 823 20.85 -0.59 -2.38
C LEU A 823 21.21 -2.00 -2.85
N LEU A 824 22.49 -2.39 -2.70
CA LEU A 824 22.98 -3.68 -3.15
C LEU A 824 22.36 -4.84 -2.36
N GLU A 825 22.29 -4.72 -1.03
CA GLU A 825 21.67 -5.75 -0.19
C GLU A 825 20.18 -5.86 -0.46
N TYR A 826 19.47 -4.74 -0.63
CA TYR A 826 18.04 -4.77 -0.90
C TYR A 826 17.73 -5.35 -2.29
N SER A 827 18.38 -4.86 -3.34
CA SER A 827 18.21 -5.40 -4.70
C SER A 827 18.57 -6.88 -4.79
N LYS A 828 19.60 -7.32 -4.06
CA LYS A 828 19.99 -8.74 -4.00
C LYS A 828 18.96 -9.58 -3.27
N ALA A 829 18.46 -9.12 -2.11
CA ALA A 829 17.45 -9.84 -1.34
C ALA A 829 16.14 -9.99 -2.13
N CYS A 830 15.78 -8.99 -2.94
CA CYS A 830 14.62 -9.05 -3.84
C CYS A 830 14.84 -9.93 -5.09
N GLY A 831 16.08 -10.32 -5.39
CA GLY A 831 16.42 -11.05 -6.62
C GLY A 831 16.30 -10.19 -7.89
N LEU A 832 16.46 -8.87 -7.77
CA LEU A 832 16.31 -7.90 -8.85
C LEU A 832 17.63 -7.59 -9.55
N ALA A 833 18.69 -7.30 -8.78
CA ALA A 833 20.00 -6.96 -9.32
C ALA A 833 21.12 -7.43 -8.38
N ASP A 834 22.21 -7.93 -8.95
CA ASP A 834 23.48 -8.14 -8.28
C ASP A 834 24.45 -6.99 -8.55
N LYS A 835 25.62 -7.01 -7.90
CA LYS A 835 26.63 -5.95 -8.07
C LYS A 835 27.02 -5.72 -9.54
N PRO A 836 27.30 -6.76 -10.37
CA PRO A 836 27.51 -6.58 -11.80
C PRO A 836 26.35 -5.92 -12.55
N ALA A 837 25.10 -6.24 -12.23
CA ALA A 837 23.94 -5.60 -12.84
C ALA A 837 23.83 -4.12 -12.46
N VAL A 838 24.09 -3.77 -11.20
CA VAL A 838 24.12 -2.37 -10.75
C VAL A 838 25.22 -1.59 -11.46
N GLU A 839 26.43 -2.14 -11.55
CA GLU A 839 27.54 -1.47 -12.29
C GLU A 839 27.21 -1.27 -13.76
N ARG A 840 26.60 -2.25 -14.45
CA ARG A 840 26.15 -2.06 -15.85
C ARG A 840 25.14 -0.92 -15.97
N LYS A 841 24.17 -0.84 -15.05
CA LYS A 841 23.16 0.24 -15.08
C LYS A 841 23.78 1.61 -14.82
N ILE A 842 24.77 1.71 -13.95
CA ILE A 842 25.55 2.93 -13.73
C ILE A 842 26.27 3.35 -15.01
N ILE A 843 26.97 2.41 -15.67
CA ILE A 843 27.71 2.67 -16.92
C ILE A 843 26.77 3.14 -18.03
N GLU A 844 25.61 2.51 -18.17
CA GLU A 844 24.54 2.91 -19.10
C GLU A 844 24.12 4.36 -18.83
N LEU A 845 23.73 4.69 -17.60
CA LEU A 845 23.27 6.04 -17.22
C LEU A 845 24.36 7.10 -17.39
N MET A 846 25.62 6.78 -17.08
CA MET A 846 26.76 7.68 -17.32
C MET A 846 26.98 7.93 -18.82
N GLY A 847 26.84 6.90 -19.67
CA GLY A 847 26.93 7.07 -21.13
C GLY A 847 25.80 7.92 -21.69
N GLU A 848 24.63 7.91 -21.06
CA GLU A 848 23.46 8.72 -21.43
C GLU A 848 23.45 10.14 -20.81
N GLY A 849 24.40 10.46 -19.91
CA GLY A 849 24.43 11.74 -19.18
C GLY A 849 23.31 11.87 -18.13
N ARG A 850 22.84 10.73 -17.62
CA ARG A 850 21.71 10.58 -16.69
C ARG A 850 22.16 10.04 -15.33
N GLU A 851 23.42 10.20 -14.97
CA GLU A 851 23.99 9.66 -13.72
C GLU A 851 23.45 10.35 -12.46
N SER A 852 22.77 11.49 -12.59
CA SER A 852 22.07 12.14 -11.49
C SER A 852 20.80 11.40 -11.05
N GLU A 853 20.30 10.48 -11.88
CA GLU A 853 19.07 9.72 -11.59
C GLU A 853 19.26 8.75 -10.43
N ASP A 854 18.22 8.64 -9.61
CA ASP A 854 18.17 7.73 -8.47
C ASP A 854 18.00 6.28 -8.92
N LEU A 855 18.92 5.40 -8.53
CA LEU A 855 18.89 4.01 -8.92
C LEU A 855 17.72 3.23 -8.30
N ALA A 856 17.06 3.73 -7.25
CA ALA A 856 15.86 3.09 -6.71
C ALA A 856 14.71 3.04 -7.73
N HIS A 857 14.56 4.05 -8.59
CA HIS A 857 13.56 4.01 -9.68
C HIS A 857 13.85 2.91 -10.69
N HIS A 858 15.13 2.70 -11.00
CA HIS A 858 15.58 1.75 -12.02
C HIS A 858 15.64 0.31 -11.50
N LEU A 859 16.00 0.13 -10.22
CA LEU A 859 16.34 -1.18 -9.67
C LEU A 859 15.30 -1.70 -8.67
N LEU A 860 14.57 -0.82 -7.99
CA LEU A 860 13.61 -1.18 -6.93
C LEU A 860 12.15 -0.91 -7.31
N GLY A 861 11.89 -0.28 -8.45
CA GLY A 861 10.54 0.04 -8.91
C GLY A 861 9.89 1.18 -8.13
N LEU A 862 10.68 2.10 -7.56
CA LEU A 862 10.16 3.29 -6.89
C LEU A 862 9.39 4.17 -7.90
N GLU A 863 8.17 4.58 -7.55
CA GLU A 863 7.36 5.48 -8.39
C GLU A 863 7.92 6.90 -8.39
N LYS A 864 7.82 7.62 -9.51
CA LYS A 864 8.33 9.01 -9.61
C LYS A 864 7.58 9.98 -8.69
N GLU A 865 6.31 9.74 -8.37
CA GLU A 865 5.57 10.59 -7.44
C GLU A 865 6.11 10.51 -6.00
N ALA A 866 6.87 9.47 -5.63
CA ALA A 866 7.47 9.31 -4.31
C ALA A 866 8.48 10.41 -3.96
N GLU A 867 9.12 11.04 -4.96
CA GLU A 867 10.07 12.14 -4.75
C GLU A 867 9.39 13.38 -4.14
N ARG A 868 8.07 13.55 -4.32
CA ARG A 868 7.30 14.71 -3.83
C ARG A 868 6.79 14.53 -2.39
N VAL A 869 7.05 13.37 -1.79
CA VAL A 869 6.50 12.98 -0.49
C VAL A 869 7.36 13.49 0.67
N LEU A 870 8.63 13.83 0.46
CA LEU A 870 9.42 14.46 1.53
C LEU A 870 9.07 15.94 1.68
N SER A 871 8.95 16.41 2.93
CA SER A 871 8.95 17.84 3.22
C SER A 871 10.29 18.47 2.84
N ASP A 872 10.24 19.68 2.27
CA ASP A 872 11.43 20.45 1.94
C ASP A 872 12.15 20.88 3.23
N LYS A 873 13.32 20.29 3.48
CA LYS A 873 14.32 20.68 4.50
C LYS A 873 13.77 20.80 5.94
N LEU A 874 14.07 19.80 6.77
CA LEU A 874 14.19 20.02 8.22
C LEU A 874 15.20 21.16 8.46
N PRO A 875 14.82 22.25 9.16
CA PRO A 875 15.78 23.28 9.52
C PRO A 875 16.87 22.66 10.39
N ILE A 876 18.14 22.86 10.00
CA ILE A 876 19.31 22.41 10.74
C ILE A 876 19.37 23.23 12.03
N LEU A 877 18.68 22.75 13.05
CA LEU A 877 18.79 23.24 14.41
C LEU A 877 20.15 22.81 14.95
N LYS A 878 20.85 23.75 15.58
CA LYS A 878 21.77 23.37 16.66
C LYS A 878 20.95 22.53 17.64
N GLU A 879 21.45 21.38 18.06
CA GLU A 879 20.73 20.47 18.95
C GLU A 879 20.56 21.08 20.35
N ILE A 880 19.57 21.96 20.51
CA ILE A 880 19.22 22.56 21.79
C ILE A 880 18.29 21.57 22.52
N PRO A 881 18.67 21.04 23.68
CA PRO A 881 17.85 20.07 24.40
C PRO A 881 16.60 20.71 24.98
N ALA A 882 15.49 19.97 24.96
CA ALA A 882 14.26 20.35 25.65
C ALA A 882 14.35 19.95 27.13
N GLY A 883 13.64 20.69 28.00
CA GLY A 883 13.42 20.29 29.39
C GLY A 883 12.66 18.96 29.50
N SER A 884 12.72 18.34 30.68
CA SER A 884 12.08 17.04 30.95
C SER A 884 10.70 17.19 31.59
N LEU A 885 9.82 16.25 31.31
CA LEU A 885 8.56 16.08 32.03
C LEU A 885 8.82 15.54 33.44
N THR A 886 8.21 16.18 34.44
CA THR A 886 8.31 15.76 35.84
C THR A 886 7.08 14.94 36.23
N ARG A 887 7.29 13.72 36.74
CA ARG A 887 6.23 12.86 37.27
C ARG A 887 5.56 13.54 38.46
N LEU A 888 4.24 13.67 38.42
CA LEU A 888 3.50 14.38 39.48
C LEU A 888 3.15 13.48 40.67
N THR A 889 3.27 12.16 40.50
CA THR A 889 2.98 11.14 41.52
C THR A 889 4.15 10.17 41.69
N LYS A 890 4.20 9.45 42.82
CA LYS A 890 5.20 8.41 43.07
C LYS A 890 4.89 7.08 42.37
N GLY A 891 3.62 6.81 42.11
CA GLY A 891 3.11 5.61 41.44
C GLY A 891 2.07 5.98 40.38
N PRO A 892 1.49 4.98 39.69
CA PRO A 892 0.45 5.22 38.70
C PRO A 892 -0.80 5.88 39.30
N ILE A 893 -1.53 6.61 38.47
CA ILE A 893 -2.82 7.24 38.83
C ILE A 893 -4.02 6.35 38.46
N ILE A 894 -3.85 5.42 37.53
CA ILE A 894 -4.87 4.42 37.16
C ILE A 894 -4.19 3.06 37.07
N GLU A 895 -4.73 2.10 37.83
CA GLU A 895 -4.34 0.69 37.84
C GLU A 895 -5.54 -0.22 37.46
N PRO A 896 -5.29 -1.45 36.97
CA PRO A 896 -6.34 -2.41 36.66
C PRO A 896 -7.20 -2.74 37.88
N ILE A 897 -8.52 -2.80 37.70
CA ILE A 897 -9.48 -3.21 38.75
C ILE A 897 -9.91 -4.65 38.45
N GLN A 898 -9.52 -5.59 39.31
CA GLN A 898 -9.74 -7.03 39.09
C GLN A 898 -11.22 -7.41 38.90
N ASP A 899 -12.13 -6.69 39.56
CA ASP A 899 -13.57 -6.96 39.51
C ASP A 899 -14.24 -6.45 38.22
N HIS A 900 -13.57 -5.57 37.46
CA HIS A 900 -14.10 -5.04 36.20
C HIS A 900 -13.68 -5.94 35.03
N TRP A 901 -14.65 -6.63 34.43
CA TRP A 901 -14.38 -7.70 33.48
C TRP A 901 -13.58 -7.28 32.23
N TRP A 902 -13.65 -6.01 31.84
CA TRP A 902 -13.07 -5.46 30.61
C TRP A 902 -11.73 -4.74 30.82
N GLU A 903 -11.37 -4.43 32.07
CA GLU A 903 -10.13 -3.71 32.43
C GLU A 903 -9.30 -4.40 33.53
N SER A 904 -9.63 -5.64 33.87
CA SER A 904 -9.03 -6.38 34.98
C SER A 904 -7.55 -6.73 34.81
N LYS A 905 -6.98 -6.62 33.60
CA LYS A 905 -5.57 -6.97 33.37
C LYS A 905 -4.69 -5.76 33.16
N PHE A 906 -5.05 -4.87 32.23
CA PHE A 906 -4.19 -3.77 31.80
C PHE A 906 -5.03 -2.52 31.53
N VAL A 907 -4.53 -1.36 31.96
CA VAL A 907 -5.10 -0.04 31.66
C VAL A 907 -3.96 0.92 31.30
N PHE A 908 -3.91 1.36 30.05
CA PHE A 908 -2.76 2.09 29.51
C PHE A 908 -3.20 2.94 28.31
N ASN A 909 -2.27 3.66 27.69
CA ASN A 909 -2.46 4.43 26.45
C ASN A 909 -3.79 5.19 26.38
N CYS A 910 -3.81 6.42 26.92
CA CYS A 910 -5.03 7.19 27.05
C CYS A 910 -4.99 8.51 26.28
N ALA A 911 -6.11 8.83 25.64
CA ALA A 911 -6.43 10.19 25.23
C ALA A 911 -6.80 11.01 26.48
N SER A 912 -6.59 12.32 26.39
CA SER A 912 -7.04 13.25 27.43
C SER A 912 -7.56 14.52 26.80
N VAL A 913 -8.73 15.00 27.23
CA VAL A 913 -9.31 16.27 26.76
C VAL A 913 -9.83 17.07 27.94
N ARG A 914 -9.61 18.40 27.93
CA ARG A 914 -10.27 19.30 28.87
C ARG A 914 -11.56 19.80 28.25
N ILE A 915 -12.68 19.58 28.93
CA ILE A 915 -13.97 20.14 28.57
C ILE A 915 -14.45 20.90 29.81
N ARG A 916 -14.57 22.23 29.68
CA ARG A 916 -14.86 23.15 30.78
C ARG A 916 -13.77 23.07 31.87
N ASP A 917 -14.14 22.81 33.11
CA ASP A 917 -13.28 22.73 34.29
C ASP A 917 -12.78 21.32 34.60
N LYS A 918 -13.07 20.33 33.74
CA LYS A 918 -12.74 18.92 33.97
C LYS A 918 -11.87 18.34 32.86
N ILE A 919 -11.00 17.41 33.24
CA ILE A 919 -10.17 16.63 32.33
C ILE A 919 -10.78 15.23 32.25
N PHE A 920 -11.08 14.81 31.02
CA PHE A 920 -11.56 13.49 30.70
C PHE A 920 -10.40 12.67 30.14
N ILE A 921 -10.19 11.47 30.69
CA ILE A 921 -9.13 10.53 30.34
C ILE A 921 -9.79 9.30 29.72
N LEU A 922 -9.66 9.15 28.41
CA LEU A 922 -10.20 8.02 27.65
C LEU A 922 -9.09 6.99 27.49
N TYR A 923 -9.13 5.89 28.23
CA TYR A 923 -8.01 4.96 28.33
C TYR A 923 -8.27 3.62 27.67
N ARG A 924 -7.23 3.04 27.06
CA ARG A 924 -7.29 1.65 26.58
C ARG A 924 -7.25 0.69 27.76
N ALA A 925 -8.08 -0.33 27.69
CA ALA A 925 -8.14 -1.38 28.70
C ALA A 925 -8.24 -2.78 28.08
N VAL A 926 -7.71 -3.77 28.80
CA VAL A 926 -7.82 -5.20 28.49
C VAL A 926 -8.18 -5.96 29.75
N GLY A 927 -9.14 -6.87 29.64
CA GLY A 927 -9.74 -7.58 30.77
C GLY A 927 -9.67 -9.11 30.67
N HIS A 928 -10.73 -9.78 31.12
CA HIS A 928 -10.82 -11.24 31.17
C HIS A 928 -10.72 -11.86 29.79
N GLU A 929 -11.48 -11.34 28.83
CA GLU A 929 -11.35 -11.73 27.42
C GLU A 929 -9.93 -11.38 26.95
N PRO A 930 -9.07 -12.38 26.75
CA PRO A 930 -7.69 -12.11 26.40
C PRO A 930 -7.65 -11.44 25.04
N ASN A 931 -6.78 -10.43 24.91
CA ASN A 931 -6.44 -9.78 23.65
C ASN A 931 -7.56 -8.92 23.02
N VAL A 932 -8.61 -8.55 23.76
CA VAL A 932 -9.62 -7.56 23.31
C VAL A 932 -9.39 -6.22 23.99
N SER A 933 -9.25 -5.16 23.20
CA SER A 933 -9.06 -3.78 23.69
C SER A 933 -10.37 -3.00 23.70
N TYR A 934 -10.66 -2.36 24.83
CA TYR A 934 -11.82 -1.51 25.10
C TYR A 934 -11.37 -0.08 25.44
N ILE A 935 -12.25 0.91 25.31
CA ILE A 935 -11.99 2.27 25.79
C ILE A 935 -12.83 2.57 27.04
N GLY A 936 -12.15 2.91 28.12
CA GLY A 936 -12.71 3.36 29.39
C GLY A 936 -12.72 4.88 29.55
N LEU A 937 -13.38 5.36 30.61
CA LEU A 937 -13.40 6.79 30.96
C LEU A 937 -13.09 7.00 32.44
N ALA A 938 -12.13 7.88 32.70
CA ALA A 938 -11.88 8.47 34.00
C ALA A 938 -11.91 10.00 33.91
N MET A 939 -12.12 10.67 35.04
CA MET A 939 -12.23 12.13 35.10
C MET A 939 -11.43 12.67 36.27
N SER A 940 -10.82 13.84 36.06
CA SER A 940 -10.05 14.56 37.07
C SER A 940 -10.28 16.06 36.98
N LYS A 941 -10.40 16.74 38.12
CA LYS A 941 -10.51 18.20 38.23
C LYS A 941 -9.15 18.87 38.39
N ASP A 942 -8.27 18.29 39.19
CA ASP A 942 -6.92 18.80 39.46
C ASP A 942 -5.87 18.25 38.47
N GLY A 943 -6.25 17.27 37.66
CA GLY A 943 -5.41 16.60 36.67
C GLY A 943 -4.57 15.44 37.21
N VAL A 944 -4.60 15.18 38.51
CA VAL A 944 -3.79 14.14 39.17
C VAL A 944 -4.67 13.14 39.93
N THR A 945 -5.65 13.63 40.68
CA THR A 945 -6.60 12.82 41.43
C THR A 945 -7.75 12.41 40.53
N ILE A 946 -8.05 11.12 40.46
CA ILE A 946 -9.22 10.62 39.72
C ILE A 946 -10.47 10.84 40.58
N ASP A 947 -11.31 11.79 40.17
CA ASP A 947 -12.59 12.11 40.83
C ASP A 947 -13.67 11.07 40.52
N GLU A 948 -13.65 10.51 39.30
CA GLU A 948 -14.65 9.58 38.80
C GLU A 948 -14.02 8.60 37.80
N ARG A 949 -14.43 7.33 37.84
CA ARG A 949 -14.03 6.29 36.88
C ARG A 949 -15.22 5.36 36.67
N LEU A 950 -15.57 5.11 35.41
CA LEU A 950 -16.70 4.26 35.08
C LEU A 950 -16.36 2.77 35.23
N ASP A 951 -17.36 1.98 35.60
CA ASP A 951 -17.26 0.52 35.77
C ASP A 951 -17.53 -0.27 34.48
N HIS A 952 -17.86 0.42 33.39
CA HIS A 952 -18.14 -0.12 32.06
C HIS A 952 -17.39 0.67 30.97
N PRO A 953 -17.07 0.04 29.82
CA PRO A 953 -16.40 0.73 28.73
C PRO A 953 -17.34 1.74 28.06
N ILE A 954 -16.79 2.86 27.60
CA ILE A 954 -17.52 3.88 26.83
C ILE A 954 -17.50 3.62 25.32
N PHE A 955 -16.60 2.76 24.86
CA PHE A 955 -16.49 2.37 23.46
C PHE A 955 -15.92 0.93 23.37
N SER A 956 -16.63 0.06 22.66
CA SER A 956 -16.30 -1.36 22.52
C SER A 956 -16.19 -1.76 21.03
N PRO A 957 -15.50 -2.86 20.71
CA PRO A 957 -15.47 -3.39 19.35
C PRO A 957 -16.87 -3.85 18.92
N GLU A 958 -17.39 -3.27 17.85
CA GLU A 958 -18.70 -3.61 17.27
C GLU A 958 -18.60 -3.98 15.79
N GLU A 959 -17.51 -3.59 15.12
CA GLU A 959 -17.35 -3.73 13.67
C GLU A 959 -16.26 -4.74 13.28
N ASP A 960 -16.31 -5.26 12.05
CA ASP A 960 -15.37 -6.27 11.55
C ASP A 960 -13.93 -5.78 11.50
N TYR A 961 -13.73 -4.50 11.15
CA TYR A 961 -12.42 -3.87 11.12
C TYR A 961 -11.81 -3.68 12.52
N GLU A 962 -12.61 -3.86 13.58
CA GLU A 962 -12.19 -3.91 14.99
C GLU A 962 -12.12 -5.36 15.51
N GLY A 963 -12.40 -6.35 14.66
CA GLY A 963 -12.33 -7.77 14.99
C GLY A 963 -13.52 -8.31 15.77
N ALA A 964 -14.66 -7.60 15.78
CA ALA A 964 -15.86 -8.00 16.53
C ALA A 964 -16.35 -9.41 16.15
N ASN A 965 -16.27 -9.78 14.87
CA ASN A 965 -16.67 -11.11 14.39
C ASN A 965 -15.50 -12.10 14.19
N PHE A 966 -14.25 -11.68 14.41
CA PHE A 966 -13.07 -12.53 14.24
C PHE A 966 -12.83 -13.39 15.48
N ARG A 967 -12.69 -14.71 15.30
CA ARG A 967 -12.71 -15.71 16.40
C ARG A 967 -11.38 -16.35 16.73
N ASP A 968 -10.27 -15.94 16.12
CA ASP A 968 -8.96 -16.43 16.55
C ASP A 968 -8.65 -15.90 17.96
N PRO A 969 -8.52 -16.77 18.99
CA PRO A 969 -8.27 -16.34 20.36
C PRO A 969 -6.85 -15.80 20.58
N ALA A 970 -5.92 -16.07 19.65
CA ALA A 970 -4.52 -15.70 19.78
C ALA A 970 -4.21 -14.28 19.26
N SER A 971 -5.09 -13.70 18.45
CA SER A 971 -4.89 -12.37 17.85
C SER A 971 -5.40 -11.24 18.74
N THR A 972 -4.63 -10.17 18.84
CA THR A 972 -5.08 -8.91 19.44
C THR A 972 -6.09 -8.23 18.53
N LYS A 973 -7.20 -7.79 19.12
CA LYS A 973 -8.31 -7.15 18.42
C LYS A 973 -8.95 -6.05 19.25
N GLY A 974 -9.73 -5.19 18.60
CA GLY A 974 -10.55 -4.17 19.25
C GLY A 974 -10.09 -2.74 18.99
N CYS A 975 -10.45 -1.84 19.90
CA CYS A 975 -10.23 -0.41 19.78
C CYS A 975 -9.01 -0.01 20.64
N GLU A 976 -7.92 0.40 20.00
CA GLU A 976 -6.64 0.64 20.66
C GLU A 976 -6.21 2.11 20.60
N ASP A 977 -5.54 2.55 21.67
CA ASP A 977 -4.75 3.77 21.74
C ASP A 977 -5.51 5.02 21.22
N PRO A 978 -6.62 5.42 21.90
CA PRO A 978 -7.47 6.52 21.44
C PRO A 978 -6.71 7.86 21.51
N ARG A 979 -6.88 8.70 20.50
CA ARG A 979 -6.45 10.11 20.45
C ARG A 979 -7.68 10.96 20.19
N ALA A 980 -7.85 12.02 20.96
CA ALA A 980 -9.08 12.81 20.90
C ALA A 980 -8.83 14.29 20.62
N ALA A 981 -9.66 14.87 19.75
CA ALA A 981 -9.61 16.29 19.37
C ALA A 981 -11.02 16.90 19.42
N LEU A 982 -11.13 18.10 19.98
CA LEU A 982 -12.36 18.88 19.97
C LEU A 982 -12.39 19.75 18.72
N ILE A 983 -13.43 19.60 17.90
CA ILE A 983 -13.65 20.39 16.68
C ILE A 983 -15.12 20.80 16.65
N GLY A 984 -15.37 22.11 16.74
CA GLY A 984 -16.72 22.64 16.87
C GLY A 984 -17.40 22.12 18.15
N ASP A 985 -18.57 21.51 18.00
CA ASP A 985 -19.40 20.96 19.07
C ASP A 985 -19.23 19.43 19.25
N ARG A 986 -18.20 18.84 18.64
CA ARG A 986 -17.96 17.40 18.65
C ARG A 986 -16.57 17.02 19.16
N LEU A 987 -16.51 15.88 19.83
CA LEU A 987 -15.29 15.17 20.16
C LEU A 987 -15.03 14.12 19.07
N TYR A 988 -13.93 14.27 18.33
CA TYR A 988 -13.46 13.28 17.37
C TYR A 988 -12.40 12.40 18.02
N MET A 989 -12.53 11.09 17.87
CA MET A 989 -11.58 10.09 18.35
C MET A 989 -10.99 9.33 17.17
N LEU A 990 -9.69 9.45 16.98
CA LEU A 990 -8.91 8.56 16.12
C LEU A 990 -8.35 7.43 16.98
N TYR A 991 -8.46 6.19 16.50
CA TYR A 991 -8.00 5.02 17.22
C TYR A 991 -7.45 3.97 16.25
N THR A 992 -6.62 3.08 16.76
CA THR A 992 -6.17 1.92 15.99
C THR A 992 -7.25 0.84 16.12
N ALA A 993 -7.97 0.59 15.03
CA ALA A 993 -8.87 -0.55 14.91
C ALA A 993 -8.05 -1.77 14.49
N ASN A 994 -8.04 -2.78 15.35
CA ASN A 994 -7.29 -4.01 15.13
C ASN A 994 -8.25 -5.15 14.84
N SER A 995 -8.26 -5.66 13.61
CA SER A 995 -9.14 -6.77 13.23
C SER A 995 -8.58 -8.15 13.62
N GLY A 996 -7.35 -8.20 14.12
CA GLY A 996 -6.56 -9.42 14.27
C GLY A 996 -5.72 -9.77 13.04
N SER A 997 -6.11 -9.30 11.85
CA SER A 997 -5.35 -9.47 10.60
C SER A 997 -4.62 -8.19 10.17
N VAL A 998 -5.23 -7.03 10.43
CA VAL A 998 -4.68 -5.71 10.08
C VAL A 998 -4.94 -4.76 11.25
N SER A 999 -3.92 -3.98 11.62
CA SER A 999 -4.11 -2.81 12.48
C SER A 999 -4.15 -1.55 11.61
N GLN A 1000 -5.28 -0.88 11.57
CA GLN A 1000 -5.52 0.31 10.75
C GLN A 1000 -6.13 1.43 11.59
N ILE A 1001 -6.14 2.65 11.07
CA ILE A 1001 -6.77 3.78 11.76
C ILE A 1001 -8.26 3.79 11.43
N ALA A 1002 -9.08 3.96 12.45
CA ALA A 1002 -10.50 4.26 12.32
C ALA A 1002 -10.84 5.56 13.07
N MET A 1003 -12.00 6.14 12.72
CA MET A 1003 -12.48 7.37 13.34
C MET A 1003 -13.88 7.18 13.90
N ALA A 1004 -14.11 7.73 15.10
CA ALA A 1004 -15.41 7.86 15.71
C ALA A 1004 -15.63 9.29 16.21
N SER A 1005 -16.87 9.70 16.43
CA SER A 1005 -17.18 11.01 17.03
C SER A 1005 -18.44 10.99 17.87
N ILE A 1006 -18.54 11.90 18.82
CA ILE A 1006 -19.71 12.10 19.68
C ILE A 1006 -19.92 13.61 19.93
N GLY A 1007 -21.16 14.05 20.07
CA GLY A 1007 -21.47 15.43 20.44
C GLY A 1007 -20.98 15.72 21.86
N ILE A 1008 -20.48 16.94 22.13
CA ILE A 1008 -19.96 17.30 23.46
C ILE A 1008 -21.05 17.16 24.52
N ASP A 1009 -22.28 17.60 24.23
CA ASP A 1009 -23.41 17.50 25.16
C ASP A 1009 -23.79 16.05 25.46
N ASP A 1010 -23.79 15.17 24.45
CA ASP A 1010 -23.99 13.73 24.66
C ASP A 1010 -22.86 13.11 25.50
N PHE A 1011 -21.62 13.51 25.24
CA PHE A 1011 -20.44 13.01 25.94
C PHE A 1011 -20.46 13.36 27.43
N ILE A 1012 -20.75 14.62 27.78
CA ILE A 1012 -20.85 15.05 29.19
C ILE A 1012 -22.12 14.53 29.89
N SER A 1013 -23.12 14.10 29.12
CA SER A 1013 -24.38 13.52 29.62
C SER A 1013 -24.35 11.99 29.69
N TYR A 1014 -23.18 11.36 29.45
CA TYR A 1014 -22.99 9.91 29.50
C TYR A 1014 -23.84 9.13 28.49
N ASN A 1015 -24.17 9.73 27.34
CA ASN A 1015 -24.95 9.08 26.28
C ASN A 1015 -24.05 8.32 25.29
N TRP A 1016 -23.47 7.20 25.71
CA TRP A 1016 -22.51 6.43 24.90
C TRP A 1016 -23.11 5.81 23.63
N ASN A 1017 -24.43 5.66 23.55
CA ASN A 1017 -25.10 5.21 22.33
C ASN A 1017 -25.06 6.26 21.20
N ALA A 1018 -24.66 7.50 21.50
CA ALA A 1018 -24.53 8.58 20.52
C ALA A 1018 -23.20 8.59 19.75
N TRP A 1019 -22.30 7.64 20.02
CA TRP A 1019 -21.08 7.47 19.22
C TRP A 1019 -21.44 7.17 17.76
N VAL A 1020 -20.85 7.95 16.85
CA VAL A 1020 -20.91 7.73 15.41
C VAL A 1020 -19.57 7.13 14.97
N ARG A 1021 -19.57 5.89 14.51
CA ARG A 1021 -18.42 5.25 13.86
C ARG A 1021 -18.38 5.65 12.39
N HIS A 1022 -17.30 6.32 12.00
CA HIS A 1022 -17.09 6.76 10.61
C HIS A 1022 -16.34 5.72 9.77
N GLY A 1023 -15.77 4.70 10.41
CA GLY A 1023 -15.06 3.60 9.75
C GLY A 1023 -13.55 3.84 9.56
N PRO A 1024 -12.86 2.89 8.87
CA PRO A 1024 -11.43 2.99 8.61
C PRO A 1024 -11.07 4.16 7.70
N THR A 1025 -10.03 4.91 8.05
CA THR A 1025 -9.55 6.07 7.28
C THR A 1025 -8.86 5.64 5.99
N PHE A 1026 -8.03 4.59 6.06
CA PHE A 1026 -7.41 3.93 4.93
C PHE A 1026 -7.71 2.42 4.99
N PRO A 1027 -8.88 1.98 4.47
CA PRO A 1027 -9.32 0.59 4.59
C PRO A 1027 -8.26 -0.42 4.15
N ASN A 1028 -8.05 -1.43 4.99
CA ASN A 1028 -7.09 -2.54 4.80
C ASN A 1028 -5.62 -2.12 4.68
N PHE A 1029 -5.27 -0.91 5.10
CA PHE A 1029 -3.89 -0.43 5.09
C PHE A 1029 -3.31 -0.38 6.52
N PRO A 1030 -2.19 -1.08 6.79
CA PRO A 1030 -1.54 -1.01 8.10
C PRO A 1030 -1.09 0.41 8.46
N ASN A 1031 -1.71 1.00 9.48
CA ASN A 1031 -1.43 2.37 9.91
C ASN A 1031 -1.82 2.55 11.38
N LYS A 1032 -1.08 3.39 12.11
CA LYS A 1032 -1.29 3.66 13.54
C LYS A 1032 -1.01 5.13 13.86
N ASP A 1033 -1.16 5.48 15.14
CA ASP A 1033 -0.66 6.73 15.71
C ASP A 1033 -1.22 7.99 15.06
N ALA A 1034 -2.52 8.00 14.80
CA ALA A 1034 -3.17 9.11 14.15
C ALA A 1034 -3.60 10.18 15.15
N ILE A 1035 -3.24 11.43 14.89
CA ILE A 1035 -3.67 12.62 15.63
C ILE A 1035 -4.30 13.62 14.68
N LEU A 1036 -5.36 14.27 15.15
CA LEU A 1036 -6.10 15.27 14.38
C LEU A 1036 -5.81 16.66 14.94
N PHE A 1037 -5.50 17.62 14.07
CA PHE A 1037 -5.40 19.02 14.47
C PHE A 1037 -6.80 19.59 14.71
N SER A 1038 -6.95 20.42 15.75
CA SER A 1038 -8.25 21.02 16.11
C SER A 1038 -8.68 22.17 15.19
N GLU A 1039 -7.79 22.64 14.31
CA GLU A 1039 -8.03 23.73 13.37
C GLU A 1039 -7.84 23.28 11.91
N LYS A 1040 -8.41 24.08 10.99
CA LYS A 1040 -8.16 23.94 9.56
C LYS A 1040 -7.02 24.83 9.11
N PHE A 1041 -6.21 24.34 8.19
CA PHE A 1041 -5.07 25.03 7.60
C PHE A 1041 -5.33 25.19 6.11
N SER A 1042 -5.37 26.44 5.62
CA SER A 1042 -5.75 26.75 4.25
C SER A 1042 -7.07 26.08 3.81
N GLY A 1043 -8.05 26.03 4.71
CA GLY A 1043 -9.37 25.42 4.48
C GLY A 1043 -9.44 23.89 4.61
N LYS A 1044 -8.31 23.20 4.87
CA LYS A 1044 -8.24 21.74 4.97
C LYS A 1044 -8.00 21.28 6.41
N PHE A 1045 -8.56 20.13 6.77
CA PHE A 1045 -8.17 19.42 7.98
C PHE A 1045 -6.79 18.79 7.80
N VAL A 1046 -6.05 18.67 8.89
CA VAL A 1046 -4.71 18.08 8.90
C VAL A 1046 -4.66 16.95 9.91
N VAL A 1047 -4.09 15.83 9.48
CA VAL A 1047 -3.88 14.64 10.33
C VAL A 1047 -2.43 14.25 10.26
N PHE A 1048 -1.81 13.99 11.40
CA PHE A 1048 -0.57 13.20 11.42
C PHE A 1048 -0.91 11.75 11.69
N HIS A 1049 -0.22 10.83 11.05
CA HIS A 1049 -0.38 9.38 11.21
C HIS A 1049 0.95 8.68 10.93
N ARG A 1050 1.04 7.37 11.16
CA ARG A 1050 2.28 6.62 10.99
C ARG A 1050 2.14 5.48 10.01
N ILE A 1051 2.49 5.77 8.76
CA ILE A 1051 2.95 4.74 7.85
C ILE A 1051 4.38 4.40 8.26
N TYR A 1052 4.54 3.21 8.83
CA TYR A 1052 5.77 2.74 9.43
C TYR A 1052 6.99 2.94 8.52
N PRO A 1053 8.14 3.47 8.98
CA PRO A 1053 8.48 3.84 10.36
C PRO A 1053 8.28 5.33 10.68
N ASP A 1054 7.73 6.11 9.76
CA ASP A 1054 7.79 7.58 9.73
C ASP A 1054 6.51 8.24 10.24
N ILE A 1055 6.57 9.52 10.62
CA ILE A 1055 5.36 10.34 10.85
C ILE A 1055 5.01 11.07 9.56
N TRP A 1056 3.78 10.83 9.12
CA TRP A 1056 3.18 11.36 7.90
C TRP A 1056 2.14 12.41 8.21
N LEU A 1057 1.94 13.33 7.27
CA LEU A 1057 0.89 14.33 7.25
C LEU A 1057 -0.05 14.04 6.09
N SER A 1058 -1.36 14.17 6.33
CA SER A 1058 -2.40 14.20 5.29
C SER A 1058 -3.26 15.45 5.38
N TYR A 1059 -3.47 16.10 4.24
CA TYR A 1059 -4.41 17.21 4.06
C TYR A 1059 -5.76 16.68 3.57
N LEU A 1060 -6.86 17.03 4.26
CA LEU A 1060 -8.20 16.51 3.99
C LEU A 1060 -9.21 17.64 3.80
N ASP A 1061 -10.09 17.55 2.80
CA ASP A 1061 -11.13 18.56 2.59
C ASP A 1061 -12.29 18.42 3.60
N ASN A 1062 -12.59 17.19 4.01
CA ASN A 1062 -13.53 16.83 5.06
C ASN A 1062 -12.96 15.66 5.90
N LEU A 1063 -13.64 15.30 6.99
CA LEU A 1063 -13.21 14.21 7.86
C LEU A 1063 -13.82 12.85 7.47
N ASP A 1064 -14.64 12.76 6.43
CA ASP A 1064 -15.41 11.55 6.10
C ASP A 1064 -14.52 10.47 5.45
N PRO A 1065 -14.36 9.29 6.10
CA PRO A 1065 -13.59 8.19 5.52
C PRO A 1065 -14.25 7.52 4.29
N PRO A 1066 -13.47 6.82 3.44
CA PRO A 1066 -12.01 6.75 3.47
C PRO A 1066 -11.38 8.05 2.95
N TRP A 1067 -10.21 8.38 3.48
CA TRP A 1067 -9.45 9.58 3.10
C TRP A 1067 -8.66 9.36 1.81
N PRO A 1068 -8.40 10.43 1.03
CA PRO A 1068 -7.67 10.32 -0.23
C PRO A 1068 -6.21 9.88 -0.04
N SER A 1069 -5.72 9.13 -1.02
CA SER A 1069 -4.33 8.65 -1.10
C SER A 1069 -3.31 9.72 -1.52
N GLN A 1070 -3.77 10.89 -1.96
CA GLN A 1070 -2.92 11.96 -2.50
C GLN A 1070 -2.67 13.07 -1.46
N GLY A 1071 -1.61 13.86 -1.66
CA GLY A 1071 -1.31 15.03 -0.83
C GLY A 1071 -0.68 14.70 0.51
N GLN A 1072 -0.07 13.52 0.64
CA GLN A 1072 0.59 13.08 1.86
C GLN A 1072 2.08 13.41 1.85
N LYS A 1073 2.63 13.70 3.03
CA LYS A 1073 4.04 14.06 3.18
C LYS A 1073 4.64 13.36 4.40
N ILE A 1074 5.88 12.91 4.30
CA ILE A 1074 6.70 12.55 5.46
C ILE A 1074 7.17 13.85 6.11
N ILE A 1075 6.84 14.02 7.39
CA ILE A 1075 7.19 15.21 8.19
C ILE A 1075 8.51 14.99 8.93
N ILE A 1076 8.62 13.85 9.60
CA ILE A 1076 9.87 13.43 10.25
C ILE A 1076 10.07 11.93 10.08
N THR A 1077 11.34 11.55 10.07
CA THR A 1077 11.81 10.15 9.99
C THR A 1077 12.54 9.78 11.28
N PRO A 1078 12.72 8.47 11.57
CA PRO A 1078 13.63 8.02 12.60
C PRO A 1078 15.03 8.61 12.39
N ARG A 1079 15.71 8.96 13.48
CA ARG A 1079 17.05 9.55 13.41
C ARG A 1079 18.11 8.49 13.11
N ALA A 1080 19.20 8.89 12.46
CA ALA A 1080 20.33 8.01 12.21
C ALA A 1080 21.05 7.53 13.47
N GLY A 1081 21.51 6.27 13.44
CA GLY A 1081 22.42 5.70 14.44
C GLY A 1081 21.71 5.18 15.68
N MET A 1082 22.36 5.22 16.84
CA MET A 1082 21.92 4.54 18.08
C MET A 1082 21.12 5.44 19.03
N VAL A 1083 20.39 6.41 18.50
CA VAL A 1083 19.66 7.40 19.30
C VAL A 1083 18.29 6.86 19.73
N TRP A 1084 17.68 7.54 20.70
CA TRP A 1084 16.48 7.04 21.39
C TRP A 1084 15.25 6.88 20.48
N ASP A 1085 15.19 7.60 19.35
CA ASP A 1085 14.12 7.55 18.36
C ASP A 1085 14.63 7.10 16.98
N GLY A 1086 15.64 6.22 16.96
CA GLY A 1086 16.32 5.78 15.75
C GLY A 1086 15.69 4.62 14.98
N VAL A 1087 14.72 3.88 15.56
CA VAL A 1087 14.12 2.71 14.88
C VAL A 1087 12.79 3.04 14.21
N TYR A 1088 11.84 3.58 14.97
CA TYR A 1088 10.57 4.10 14.47
C TYR A 1088 10.02 5.12 15.44
N ILE A 1089 9.12 5.95 14.92
CA ILE A 1089 8.47 7.04 15.63
C ILE A 1089 6.98 7.04 15.33
N GLY A 1090 6.18 7.66 16.20
CA GLY A 1090 4.76 7.84 15.96
C GLY A 1090 4.20 8.99 16.79
N ALA A 1091 3.17 9.65 16.27
CA ALA A 1091 2.52 10.73 17.00
C ALA A 1091 1.86 10.18 18.27
N GLY A 1092 2.09 10.87 19.38
CA GLY A 1092 1.55 10.49 20.68
C GLY A 1092 0.23 11.22 20.93
N ALA A 1093 0.34 12.35 21.62
CA ALA A 1093 -0.78 13.20 22.00
C ALA A 1093 -1.24 14.10 20.84
N GLN A 1094 -2.49 14.54 20.90
CA GLN A 1094 -3.04 15.54 19.99
C GLN A 1094 -2.22 16.85 20.06
N PRO A 1095 -2.14 17.63 18.95
CA PRO A 1095 -1.39 18.88 18.92
C PRO A 1095 -1.90 19.90 19.94
N ILE A 1096 -0.98 20.50 20.70
CA ILE A 1096 -1.25 21.58 21.66
C ILE A 1096 -0.79 22.91 21.05
N LYS A 1097 -1.70 23.88 20.93
CA LYS A 1097 -1.38 25.19 20.37
C LYS A 1097 -0.58 26.03 21.37
N THR A 1098 0.56 26.55 20.95
CA THR A 1098 1.39 27.50 21.72
C THR A 1098 1.58 28.79 20.94
N SER A 1099 2.11 29.82 21.57
CA SER A 1099 2.42 31.10 20.90
C SER A 1099 3.52 31.00 19.84
N TRP A 1100 4.27 29.89 19.78
CA TRP A 1100 5.38 29.68 18.82
C TRP A 1100 5.11 28.59 17.78
N GLY A 1101 3.99 27.86 17.88
CA GLY A 1101 3.75 26.67 17.06
C GLY A 1101 2.81 25.66 17.71
N TRP A 1102 2.47 24.63 16.95
CA TRP A 1102 1.78 23.46 17.48
C TRP A 1102 2.78 22.48 18.08
N LEU A 1103 2.69 22.22 19.37
CA LEU A 1103 3.51 21.27 20.09
C LEU A 1103 2.88 19.87 20.02
N ILE A 1104 3.63 18.90 19.51
CA ILE A 1104 3.24 17.50 19.42
C ILE A 1104 4.24 16.68 20.23
N ILE A 1105 3.73 15.94 21.21
CA ILE A 1105 4.51 14.93 21.93
C ILE A 1105 4.43 13.64 21.12
N TYR A 1106 5.58 13.11 20.71
CA TYR A 1106 5.71 11.89 19.93
C TYR A 1106 6.49 10.83 20.71
N HIS A 1107 6.28 9.56 20.38
CA HIS A 1107 7.10 8.49 20.93
C HIS A 1107 8.18 8.08 19.92
N GLY A 1108 9.31 7.64 20.45
CA GLY A 1108 10.43 7.11 19.69
C GLY A 1108 10.96 5.84 20.32
N VAL A 1109 11.43 4.93 19.48
CA VAL A 1109 11.91 3.62 19.90
C VAL A 1109 13.36 3.43 19.49
N ASP A 1110 14.16 2.96 20.44
CA ASP A 1110 15.56 2.62 20.23
C ASP A 1110 15.78 1.13 19.91
N TYR A 1111 17.03 0.75 19.66
CA TYR A 1111 17.41 -0.62 19.31
C TYR A 1111 17.25 -1.63 20.45
N LEU A 1112 17.19 -1.16 21.70
CA LEU A 1112 16.89 -1.96 22.88
C LEU A 1112 15.37 -2.08 23.09
N ARG A 1113 14.57 -1.53 22.17
CA ARG A 1113 13.10 -1.47 22.21
C ARG A 1113 12.56 -0.67 23.41
N ILE A 1114 13.34 0.30 23.87
CA ILE A 1114 12.89 1.22 24.92
C ILE A 1114 12.06 2.32 24.25
N TYR A 1115 10.83 2.50 24.71
CA TYR A 1115 9.97 3.58 24.25
C TYR A 1115 10.15 4.80 25.15
N ARG A 1116 10.44 5.94 24.54
CA ARG A 1116 10.55 7.24 25.22
C ARG A 1116 9.68 8.27 24.52
N LEU A 1117 9.43 9.38 25.20
CA LEU A 1117 8.72 10.53 24.63
C LEU A 1117 9.70 11.64 24.26
N GLY A 1118 9.43 12.30 23.14
CA GLY A 1118 10.05 13.56 22.73
C GLY A 1118 8.99 14.52 22.21
N LEU A 1119 9.42 15.65 21.66
CA LEU A 1119 8.48 16.62 21.08
C LEU A 1119 8.94 17.18 19.74
N ILE A 1120 7.96 17.55 18.92
CA ILE A 1120 8.13 18.43 17.78
C ILE A 1120 7.26 19.67 17.93
N LEU A 1121 7.74 20.79 17.40
CA LEU A 1121 7.00 22.02 17.22
C LEU A 1121 6.86 22.25 15.72
N VAL A 1122 5.63 22.40 15.22
CA VAL A 1122 5.35 22.72 13.81
C VAL A 1122 4.72 24.10 13.69
N ASP A 1123 4.81 24.70 12.50
CA ASP A 1123 4.34 26.05 12.26
C ASP A 1123 2.83 26.23 12.50
N LEU A 1124 2.42 27.44 12.91
CA LEU A 1124 1.03 27.77 13.22
C LEU A 1124 0.12 27.83 11.98
N ASN A 1125 0.69 28.11 10.80
CA ASN A 1125 -0.03 28.29 9.55
C ASN A 1125 0.16 27.11 8.59
N ASP A 1126 1.32 26.44 8.64
CA ASP A 1126 1.62 25.22 7.88
C ASP A 1126 2.17 24.10 8.78
N PRO A 1127 1.33 23.16 9.25
CA PRO A 1127 1.79 22.02 10.04
C PRO A 1127 2.78 21.10 9.30
N GLY A 1128 2.97 21.28 8.00
CA GLY A 1128 4.01 20.61 7.22
C GLY A 1128 5.43 21.10 7.49
N GLU A 1129 5.58 22.24 8.16
CA GLU A 1129 6.87 22.85 8.51
C GLU A 1129 7.25 22.55 9.96
N VAL A 1130 8.35 21.82 10.16
CA VAL A 1130 8.89 21.50 11.49
C VAL A 1130 9.82 22.62 11.95
N LEU A 1131 9.41 23.35 12.98
CA LEU A 1131 10.19 24.44 13.56
C LEU A 1131 11.22 23.93 14.58
N TYR A 1132 10.89 22.90 15.35
CA TYR A 1132 11.76 22.31 16.37
C TYR A 1132 11.48 20.82 16.60
N ARG A 1133 12.52 20.04 16.90
CA ARG A 1133 12.42 18.63 17.33
C ARG A 1133 13.42 18.41 18.46
N SER A 1134 12.97 17.92 19.61
CA SER A 1134 13.85 17.71 20.77
C SER A 1134 14.95 16.68 20.45
N PRO A 1135 16.24 16.99 20.65
CA PRO A 1135 17.33 16.04 20.42
C PRO A 1135 17.38 14.94 21.50
N ASN A 1136 16.90 15.25 22.72
CA ASN A 1136 16.75 14.34 23.84
C ASN A 1136 15.31 13.85 24.00
N ALA A 1137 15.15 12.74 24.72
CA ALA A 1137 13.87 12.34 25.29
C ALA A 1137 13.47 13.33 26.41
N ILE A 1138 12.19 13.68 26.46
CA ILE A 1138 11.59 14.50 27.52
C ILE A 1138 11.03 13.63 28.66
N LEU A 1139 10.76 12.35 28.40
CA LEU A 1139 10.38 11.35 29.40
C LEU A 1139 10.87 9.96 28.98
N GLU A 1140 11.48 9.24 29.90
CA GLU A 1140 11.92 7.85 29.71
C GLU A 1140 11.58 6.95 30.89
N PRO A 1141 11.53 5.62 30.72
CA PRO A 1141 11.21 4.69 31.80
C PRO A 1141 12.28 4.71 32.92
N GLU A 1142 11.91 5.14 34.12
CA GLU A 1142 12.80 5.22 35.28
C GLU A 1142 12.21 4.54 36.52
N ARG A 1143 10.88 4.54 36.65
CA ARG A 1143 10.18 3.94 37.79
C ARG A 1143 9.97 2.45 37.58
N ASP A 1144 9.82 1.70 38.67
CA ASP A 1144 9.64 0.24 38.61
C ASP A 1144 8.43 -0.17 37.75
N TYR A 1145 7.33 0.61 37.79
CA TYR A 1145 6.12 0.39 36.99
C TYR A 1145 6.26 0.79 35.51
N GLU A 1146 7.32 1.52 35.14
CA GLU A 1146 7.63 1.92 33.76
C GLU A 1146 8.67 0.97 33.15
N ILE A 1147 9.70 0.61 33.93
CA ILE A 1147 10.73 -0.35 33.54
C ILE A 1147 10.15 -1.77 33.51
N GLY A 1148 9.09 -2.04 34.28
CA GLY A 1148 8.48 -3.36 34.40
C GLY A 1148 9.21 -4.29 35.37
N LYS A 1149 9.77 -3.75 36.46
CA LYS A 1149 10.46 -4.54 37.50
C LYS A 1149 9.43 -5.18 38.45
N GLY A 1150 9.23 -6.48 38.31
CA GLY A 1150 8.32 -7.30 39.14
C GLY A 1150 7.90 -8.57 38.38
N LYS A 1151 7.83 -9.73 39.05
CA LYS A 1151 7.52 -11.01 38.36
C LYS A 1151 6.06 -11.02 37.87
N GLY A 1152 5.85 -10.95 36.55
CA GLY A 1152 4.63 -11.40 35.87
C GLY A 1152 3.43 -10.44 35.82
N ILE A 1153 3.60 -9.16 36.14
CA ILE A 1153 2.50 -8.17 36.21
C ILE A 1153 2.43 -7.28 34.95
N TYR A 1154 3.56 -7.05 34.27
CA TYR A 1154 3.67 -6.06 33.20
C TYR A 1154 3.59 -6.66 31.80
N TRP A 1155 2.82 -6.05 30.89
CA TRP A 1155 2.65 -6.54 29.53
C TRP A 1155 3.87 -6.28 28.63
N VAL A 1156 4.36 -5.04 28.57
CA VAL A 1156 5.49 -4.64 27.72
C VAL A 1156 6.48 -3.77 28.53
N PRO A 1157 7.54 -4.35 29.12
CA PRO A 1157 8.52 -3.60 29.92
C PRO A 1157 9.28 -2.51 29.14
N GLN A 1158 9.82 -1.52 29.85
CA GLN A 1158 10.61 -0.40 29.31
C GLN A 1158 9.84 0.50 28.33
N VAL A 1159 8.59 0.80 28.68
CA VAL A 1159 7.70 1.64 27.86
C VAL A 1159 7.14 2.81 28.66
N VAL A 1160 7.29 4.01 28.10
CA VAL A 1160 6.40 5.14 28.36
C VAL A 1160 5.79 5.59 27.03
N PHE A 1161 4.46 5.69 26.97
CA PHE A 1161 3.71 5.97 25.74
C PHE A 1161 2.54 6.92 26.03
N THR A 1162 2.33 7.96 25.22
CA THR A 1162 1.21 8.89 25.43
C THR A 1162 0.28 8.93 24.22
N CYS A 1163 -1.02 9.06 24.47
CA CYS A 1163 -2.03 9.38 23.47
C CYS A 1163 -2.76 10.69 23.79
N GLY A 1164 -2.36 11.39 24.85
CA GLY A 1164 -3.15 12.47 25.44
C GLY A 1164 -2.32 13.43 26.28
N ALA A 1165 -2.41 14.71 25.93
CA ALA A 1165 -1.93 15.81 26.75
C ALA A 1165 -2.99 16.91 26.82
N VAL A 1166 -3.00 17.68 27.91
CA VAL A 1166 -3.87 18.85 28.08
C VAL A 1166 -3.08 19.98 28.70
N ALA A 1167 -3.53 21.22 28.50
CA ALA A 1167 -3.05 22.35 29.32
C ALA A 1167 -3.25 22.04 30.81
N ALA A 1168 -2.51 22.65 31.73
CA ALA A 1168 -2.80 22.57 33.17
C ALA A 1168 -3.95 23.52 33.55
N SER A 1169 -4.11 24.62 32.82
CA SER A 1169 -5.16 25.64 33.00
C SER A 1169 -6.16 25.64 31.84
N ASN A 1170 -7.35 26.21 32.02
CA ASN A 1170 -8.36 26.31 30.95
C ASN A 1170 -7.99 27.40 29.93
N LYS A 1171 -6.92 27.18 29.17
CA LYS A 1171 -6.38 28.08 28.15
C LYS A 1171 -6.14 27.28 26.87
N TYR A 1172 -6.53 27.84 25.73
CA TYR A 1172 -6.41 27.17 24.42
C TYR A 1172 -5.02 27.33 23.80
N THR A 1173 -4.48 28.56 23.80
CA THR A 1173 -3.11 28.86 23.32
C THR A 1173 -2.20 29.07 24.52
N LEU A 1174 -1.13 28.30 24.64
CA LEU A 1174 -0.23 28.33 25.79
C LEU A 1174 1.01 29.20 25.55
N ASP A 1175 1.38 29.99 26.56
CA ASP A 1175 2.60 30.80 26.64
C ASP A 1175 3.66 30.09 27.51
N ALA A 1176 4.86 30.68 27.62
CA ALA A 1176 6.00 30.06 28.31
C ALA A 1176 5.74 29.71 29.79
N ASP A 1177 4.94 30.53 30.49
CA ASP A 1177 4.61 30.34 31.90
C ASP A 1177 3.46 29.35 32.14
N ASP A 1178 2.75 28.95 31.08
CA ASP A 1178 1.71 27.93 31.18
C ASP A 1178 2.33 26.53 31.26
N SER A 1179 1.61 25.61 31.91
CA SER A 1179 2.02 24.22 32.06
C SER A 1179 1.13 23.28 31.25
N ILE A 1180 1.66 22.09 30.96
CA ILE A 1180 0.90 20.98 30.39
C ILE A 1180 0.91 19.77 31.33
N LEU A 1181 -0.11 18.93 31.18
CA LEU A 1181 -0.22 17.62 31.80
C LEU A 1181 -0.21 16.57 30.68
N VAL A 1182 0.66 15.58 30.81
CA VAL A 1182 0.85 14.49 29.86
C VAL A 1182 0.51 13.19 30.55
N TYR A 1183 -0.56 12.55 30.09
CA TYR A 1183 -0.96 11.23 30.57
C TYR A 1183 -0.26 10.16 29.74
N TYR A 1184 0.34 9.18 30.39
CA TYR A 1184 1.15 8.18 29.71
C TYR A 1184 0.88 6.78 30.24
N GLY A 1185 0.75 5.82 29.32
CA GLY A 1185 0.85 4.40 29.62
C GLY A 1185 2.28 4.06 30.03
N ALA A 1186 2.40 3.23 31.06
CA ALA A 1186 3.66 2.72 31.57
C ALA A 1186 3.65 1.19 31.50
N ALA A 1187 4.66 0.65 30.84
CA ALA A 1187 4.85 -0.77 30.56
C ALA A 1187 3.62 -1.49 29.95
N ASP A 1188 2.79 -0.79 29.17
CA ASP A 1188 1.48 -1.23 28.66
C ASP A 1188 0.57 -1.87 29.74
N THR A 1189 0.63 -1.34 30.96
CA THR A 1189 -0.02 -1.96 32.14
C THR A 1189 -0.82 -0.97 32.98
N VAL A 1190 -0.24 0.21 33.25
CA VAL A 1190 -0.82 1.25 34.13
C VAL A 1190 -0.71 2.64 33.48
N ILE A 1191 -1.38 3.64 34.05
CA ILE A 1191 -1.30 5.04 33.58
C ILE A 1191 -0.65 5.92 34.64
N GLY A 1192 0.33 6.72 34.24
CA GLY A 1192 0.92 7.81 35.02
C GLY A 1192 0.57 9.19 34.44
N VAL A 1193 0.96 10.23 35.17
CA VAL A 1193 0.86 11.64 34.74
C VAL A 1193 2.15 12.39 35.04
N ALA A 1194 2.59 13.19 34.08
CA ALA A 1194 3.75 14.06 34.19
C ALA A 1194 3.42 15.48 33.70
N GLY A 1195 4.15 16.48 34.15
CA GLY A 1195 3.95 17.88 33.75
C GLY A 1195 5.25 18.65 33.56
N ALA A 1196 5.17 19.72 32.79
CA ALA A 1196 6.24 20.70 32.58
C ALA A 1196 5.66 22.06 32.17
N ARG A 1197 6.44 23.13 32.31
CA ARG A 1197 6.11 24.43 31.71
C ARG A 1197 6.44 24.40 30.22
N ILE A 1198 5.65 25.11 29.42
CA ILE A 1198 5.91 25.26 27.98
C ILE A 1198 7.28 25.89 27.73
N GLY A 1199 7.68 26.88 28.53
CA GLY A 1199 8.99 27.53 28.41
C GLY A 1199 10.18 26.62 28.68
N ASP A 1200 9.99 25.52 29.42
CA ASP A 1200 11.02 24.51 29.65
C ASP A 1200 11.11 23.54 28.46
N LEU A 1201 9.96 23.19 27.87
CA LEU A 1201 9.87 22.29 26.72
C LEU A 1201 10.29 22.96 25.40
N ILE A 1202 10.08 24.28 25.28
CA ILE A 1202 10.48 25.11 24.15
C ILE A 1202 11.54 26.12 24.65
N PRO A 1203 12.85 25.78 24.58
CA PRO A 1203 13.91 26.60 25.13
C PRO A 1203 13.92 28.04 24.61
N PRO A 1204 14.41 29.03 25.39
CA PRO A 1204 14.46 30.44 24.99
C PRO A 1204 15.06 30.67 23.61
N GLU A 1205 16.17 30.01 23.29
CA GLU A 1205 16.87 30.15 22.02
C GLU A 1205 16.03 29.68 20.81
N VAL A 1206 15.18 28.67 21.02
CA VAL A 1206 14.24 28.20 19.99
C VAL A 1206 13.15 29.25 19.78
N ARG A 1207 12.60 29.80 20.87
CA ARG A 1207 11.54 30.82 20.86
C ARG A 1207 12.00 32.11 20.20
N GLU A 1208 13.12 32.67 20.65
CA GLU A 1208 13.72 33.90 20.10
C GLU A 1208 13.99 33.79 18.60
N ARG A 1209 14.42 32.62 18.13
CA ARG A 1209 14.66 32.39 16.70
C ARG A 1209 13.38 32.36 15.89
N ILE A 1210 12.32 31.73 16.41
CA ILE A 1210 11.02 31.70 15.72
C ILE A 1210 10.45 33.12 15.69
N GLU A 1211 10.52 33.85 16.80
CA GLU A 1211 10.10 35.26 16.87
C GLU A 1211 10.86 36.16 15.90
N ALA A 1212 12.16 35.92 15.68
CA ALA A 1212 12.96 36.66 14.71
C ALA A 1212 12.61 36.35 13.23
N SER A 1213 11.91 35.24 12.96
CA SER A 1213 11.44 34.85 11.63
C SER A 1213 10.00 35.26 11.34
N MET A 1214 9.24 35.65 12.38
CA MET A 1214 7.92 36.28 12.27
C MET A 1214 8.05 37.77 11.97
#